data_AF-A0A7H8QNL9-F1
#
_entry.id   AF-A0A7H8QNL9-F1
#
_cell.length_a   1.000
_cell.length_b   1.000
_cell.length_c   1.000
_cell.angle_alpha   90.00
_cell.angle_beta   90.00
_cell.angle_gamma   90.00
#
_symmetry.space_group_name_H-M   'P 1'
#
loop_
_entity.id
_entity.type
_entity.pdbx_description
1 polymer ?
#
loop_
_entity_poly.entity_id
_entity_poly.type
_entity_poly.pdbx_seq_one_letter_code
_entity_poly.pdbx_strand_id
1 'polypeptide(L)'
;MAAKTEVDYGELPTISLAKLVKGDTATANDLVTACRDVGFFYLDFRDPLTSKILEDVDKLVTITENTFQLPLDEKQYYNTEKLSTLSKTHGYKAAGLASGPFQEKRDGFESYMIANNALFDLDPKMPLAAPETITSQREMLKQFVGDIHEYGLVILSALSQALHIPFQESHRNTVPNTSSLGLLRYLTYGSSEKNVGHIAHTDIGTLAIVFSQTGGLQVLMPGLDEWQYIAPKPGHAIVNVGDSLTALSKGALKSCLHRVVPPPDAWNQTKYSIVYLVRPEHDVNFTAGDGKDWRSLDWHNRKFAILRASHDVQKADATLTGRHGYIGLADTPVLQSDDGSVDFVAPTEWEEKNLRHVCDEIPPSIFLICIGELAERFTYRCITAPMQNYVENARDDPLRPGALGRGQSIATGINYFFTAWCYMAPLIGAIMADSLLGRFRTICLGAAFASCGVLILFVTSFPMSLDKGAGLPGLIVALVLIGLGFGGIKSNVSPLIAEQYSRKPLRTHTLEGGEKVIIDPNLTIQTIYGRYYWVINLGALSVIPASWLELKVSFWAAFLLPLCFWALTAGILALARGKYVVQKPTGSVLVKATQVLWLGLKGGRNLDAAKPSALAQTRPGTVVPWDDEFVQELKRALVACTVFCVFPIFWICYGQTNSNFVSQAASMQTFGIPNDMMGCFGPIFVLTLLPVLEKVVYPTLSRFRINPKPISRITAGFVTMACTIGYTAGIQDYIYKSPPCYDHPLKGSCSDGGRLPNEANVFLQIPAYALTALSELLAFVTGMEYAYTKAPKSMRSIVSSLFLLTCSIGSILGITLSPVSKDPKVLVQYASLSGVMAITAVFFLFFFRKYDKIEAKMNMLDSSDDSSMTETRPQDQTERKT
;
A
#
# COMPACT_ATOMS: atom_id res chain seq x y z
N MET A 1 -36.25 2.77 -15.25
CA MET A 1 -36.14 4.24 -15.42
C MET A 1 -35.41 4.77 -14.19
N ALA A 2 -34.13 5.11 -14.32
CA ALA A 2 -33.38 5.74 -13.23
C ALA A 2 -33.94 7.16 -13.02
N ALA A 3 -34.25 7.53 -11.78
CA ALA A 3 -34.67 8.88 -11.44
C ALA A 3 -33.55 9.86 -11.86
N LYS A 4 -33.87 10.87 -12.68
CA LYS A 4 -32.96 11.98 -12.94
C LYS A 4 -32.81 12.75 -11.65
N THR A 5 -31.66 12.63 -10.99
CA THR A 5 -31.28 13.49 -9.88
C THR A 5 -31.21 14.93 -10.42
N GLU A 6 -32.03 15.83 -9.89
CA GLU A 6 -31.95 17.26 -10.22
C GLU A 6 -30.60 17.81 -9.76
N VAL A 7 -29.89 18.49 -10.66
CA VAL A 7 -28.62 19.15 -10.37
C VAL A 7 -28.94 20.58 -9.94
N ASP A 8 -28.53 20.97 -8.73
CA ASP A 8 -28.63 22.34 -8.26
C ASP A 8 -27.51 23.18 -8.90
N TYR A 9 -27.90 24.19 -9.68
CA TYR A 9 -26.98 25.04 -10.41
C TYR A 9 -26.87 26.40 -9.70
N GLY A 10 -25.64 26.80 -9.36
CA GLY A 10 -25.36 28.11 -8.78
C GLY A 10 -25.53 29.24 -9.80
N GLU A 11 -25.84 30.44 -9.30
CA GLU A 11 -25.97 31.65 -10.12
C GLU A 11 -24.70 32.49 -10.11
N LEU A 12 -24.35 33.06 -11.28
CA LEU A 12 -23.31 34.07 -11.42
C LEU A 12 -23.93 35.42 -11.84
N PRO A 13 -23.34 36.55 -11.41
CA PRO A 13 -23.71 37.87 -11.91
C PRO A 13 -23.63 37.94 -13.43
N THR A 14 -24.54 38.67 -14.07
CA THR A 14 -24.54 38.86 -15.53
C THR A 14 -24.20 40.30 -15.87
N ILE A 15 -23.15 40.48 -16.66
CA ILE A 15 -22.59 41.76 -17.08
C ILE A 15 -22.87 41.96 -18.57
N SER A 16 -23.47 43.09 -18.94
CA SER A 16 -23.78 43.39 -20.34
C SER A 16 -22.57 44.00 -21.05
N LEU A 17 -22.04 43.30 -22.07
CA LEU A 17 -20.90 43.81 -22.83
C LEU A 17 -21.26 45.10 -23.58
N ALA A 18 -22.44 45.18 -24.20
CA ALA A 18 -22.86 46.37 -24.92
C ALA A 18 -22.98 47.61 -24.03
N LYS A 19 -23.37 47.44 -22.76
CA LYS A 19 -23.36 48.54 -21.77
C LYS A 19 -21.93 48.94 -21.37
N LEU A 20 -21.03 47.99 -21.21
CA LEU A 20 -19.60 48.28 -20.96
C LEU A 20 -18.97 49.04 -22.13
N VAL A 21 -19.25 48.65 -23.37
CA VAL A 21 -18.77 49.35 -24.57
C VAL A 21 -19.30 50.79 -24.63
N LYS A 22 -20.53 51.03 -24.16
CA LYS A 22 -21.14 52.37 -24.06
C LYS A 22 -20.62 53.18 -22.86
N GLY A 23 -19.76 52.62 -22.02
CA GLY A 23 -19.20 53.29 -20.83
C GLY A 23 -20.19 53.42 -19.66
N ASP A 24 -21.16 52.50 -19.53
CA ASP A 24 -22.13 52.52 -18.44
C ASP A 24 -21.47 52.27 -17.07
N THR A 25 -21.53 53.27 -16.20
CA THR A 25 -20.85 53.24 -14.89
C THR A 25 -21.47 52.27 -13.90
N ALA A 26 -22.79 52.04 -13.95
CA ALA A 26 -23.46 51.06 -13.11
C ALA A 26 -22.98 49.63 -13.45
N THR A 27 -22.98 49.28 -14.74
CA THR A 27 -22.48 47.98 -15.21
C THR A 27 -20.98 47.79 -14.90
N ALA A 28 -20.18 48.87 -14.96
CA ALA A 28 -18.78 48.82 -14.56
C ALA A 28 -18.60 48.53 -13.06
N ASN A 29 -19.45 49.09 -12.19
CA ASN A 29 -19.44 48.79 -10.75
C ASN A 29 -19.88 47.35 -10.47
N ASP A 30 -20.89 46.84 -11.18
CA ASP A 30 -21.32 45.44 -11.07
C ASP A 30 -20.20 44.49 -11.48
N LEU A 31 -19.46 44.83 -12.55
CA LEU A 31 -18.28 44.08 -12.99
C LEU A 31 -17.20 44.03 -11.90
N VAL A 32 -16.86 45.18 -11.31
CA VAL A 32 -15.87 45.25 -10.23
C VAL A 32 -16.30 44.40 -9.04
N THR A 33 -17.58 44.47 -8.67
CA THR A 33 -18.15 43.68 -7.57
C THR A 33 -18.06 42.19 -7.88
N ALA A 34 -18.46 41.76 -9.08
CA ALA A 34 -18.37 40.36 -9.51
C ALA A 34 -16.92 39.84 -9.48
N CYS A 35 -15.95 40.64 -9.93
CA CYS A 35 -14.52 40.27 -9.91
C CYS A 35 -13.90 40.27 -8.50
N ARG A 36 -14.43 41.06 -7.56
CA ARG A 36 -13.96 41.13 -6.15
C ARG A 36 -14.55 40.03 -5.28
N ASP A 37 -15.84 39.76 -5.46
CA ASP A 37 -16.59 38.90 -4.55
C ASP A 37 -16.52 37.45 -4.98
N VAL A 38 -16.69 37.18 -6.28
CA VAL A 38 -16.76 35.83 -6.84
C VAL A 38 -15.55 35.49 -7.71
N GLY A 39 -15.11 36.40 -8.57
CA GLY A 39 -14.09 36.14 -9.59
C GLY A 39 -14.62 35.45 -10.85
N PHE A 40 -15.93 35.23 -10.95
CA PHE A 40 -16.64 34.67 -12.10
C PHE A 40 -17.89 35.51 -12.41
N PHE A 41 -18.23 35.64 -13.69
CA PHE A 41 -19.47 36.28 -14.16
C PHE A 41 -19.88 35.80 -15.55
N TYR A 42 -21.15 35.97 -15.91
CA TYR A 42 -21.61 35.85 -17.29
C TYR A 42 -21.41 37.16 -18.03
N LEU A 43 -20.90 37.09 -19.26
CA LEU A 43 -20.82 38.21 -20.18
C LEU A 43 -21.91 38.05 -21.26
N ASP A 44 -22.85 38.99 -21.31
CA ASP A 44 -23.99 38.96 -22.24
C ASP A 44 -23.64 39.62 -23.57
N PHE A 45 -23.77 38.84 -24.66
CA PHE A 45 -23.51 39.25 -26.04
C PHE A 45 -24.77 39.51 -26.87
N ARG A 46 -25.98 39.32 -26.32
CA ARG A 46 -27.23 39.29 -27.10
C ARG A 46 -27.64 40.62 -27.72
N ASP A 47 -27.02 41.73 -27.32
CA ASP A 47 -27.27 43.05 -27.91
C ASP A 47 -26.75 43.08 -29.38
N PRO A 48 -27.48 43.71 -30.33
CA PRO A 48 -27.06 43.80 -31.72
C PRO A 48 -25.65 44.37 -31.96
N LEU A 49 -25.14 45.19 -31.03
CA LEU A 49 -23.77 45.73 -31.11
C LEU A 49 -22.69 44.67 -30.90
N THR A 50 -23.00 43.60 -30.17
CA THR A 50 -22.05 42.56 -29.74
C THR A 50 -22.39 41.16 -30.24
N SER A 51 -23.61 40.93 -30.76
CA SER A 51 -24.14 39.60 -31.05
C SER A 51 -23.46 38.89 -32.22
N LYS A 52 -22.77 39.62 -33.10
CA LYS A 52 -22.06 39.06 -34.26
C LYS A 52 -21.09 37.94 -33.88
N ILE A 53 -20.41 38.07 -32.74
CA ILE A 53 -19.43 37.07 -32.29
C ILE A 53 -20.06 35.71 -31.99
N LEU A 54 -21.35 35.67 -31.65
CA LEU A 54 -22.07 34.42 -31.38
C LEU A 54 -22.16 33.55 -32.65
N GLU A 55 -22.31 34.15 -33.82
CA GLU A 55 -22.28 33.42 -35.10
C GLU A 55 -20.91 32.80 -35.39
N ASP A 56 -19.84 33.48 -34.98
CA ASP A 56 -18.47 32.99 -35.13
C ASP A 56 -18.16 31.90 -34.09
N VAL A 57 -18.73 31.97 -32.88
CA VAL A 57 -18.68 30.89 -31.90
C VAL A 57 -19.34 29.62 -32.45
N ASP A 58 -20.50 29.71 -33.09
CA ASP A 58 -21.17 28.54 -33.67
C ASP A 58 -20.31 27.88 -34.77
N LYS A 59 -19.69 28.68 -35.65
CA LYS A 59 -18.73 28.18 -36.64
C LYS A 59 -17.51 27.53 -35.99
N LEU A 60 -16.98 28.12 -34.91
CA LEU A 60 -15.87 27.57 -34.14
C LEU A 60 -16.22 26.24 -33.47
N VAL A 61 -17.46 26.03 -33.03
CA VAL A 61 -17.90 24.73 -32.51
C VAL A 61 -17.81 23.68 -33.63
N THR A 62 -18.29 23.99 -34.83
CA THR A 62 -18.16 23.08 -36.00
C THR A 62 -16.70 22.80 -36.36
N ILE A 63 -15.84 23.81 -36.36
CA ILE A 63 -14.39 23.62 -36.58
C ILE A 63 -13.81 22.71 -35.51
N THR A 64 -14.16 22.93 -34.24
CA THR A 64 -13.70 22.13 -33.11
C THR A 64 -14.08 20.67 -33.27
N GLU A 65 -15.34 20.38 -33.61
CA GLU A 65 -15.83 19.03 -33.87
C GLU A 65 -15.05 18.36 -35.00
N ASN A 66 -14.91 19.05 -36.15
CA ASN A 66 -14.18 18.54 -37.31
C ASN A 66 -12.70 18.27 -36.99
N THR A 67 -12.03 19.18 -36.26
CA THR A 67 -10.64 19.01 -35.84
C THR A 67 -10.47 17.79 -34.92
N PHE A 68 -11.38 17.56 -33.97
CA PHE A 68 -11.27 16.42 -33.05
C PHE A 68 -11.71 15.07 -33.64
N GLN A 69 -12.44 15.09 -34.77
CA GLN A 69 -12.76 13.90 -35.58
C GLN A 69 -11.58 13.39 -36.42
N LEU A 70 -10.53 14.19 -36.62
CA LEU A 70 -9.33 13.76 -37.32
C LEU A 70 -8.68 12.53 -36.65
N PRO A 71 -8.03 11.64 -37.41
CA PRO A 71 -7.26 10.52 -36.88
C PRO A 71 -6.23 10.95 -35.82
N LEU A 72 -6.02 10.10 -34.81
CA LEU A 72 -5.14 10.44 -33.68
C LEU A 72 -3.69 10.70 -34.11
N ASP A 73 -3.18 9.95 -35.09
CA ASP A 73 -1.86 10.13 -35.68
C ASP A 73 -1.70 11.51 -36.35
N GLU A 74 -2.74 11.98 -37.05
CA GLU A 74 -2.77 13.31 -37.64
C GLU A 74 -2.79 14.41 -36.57
N LYS A 75 -3.62 14.27 -35.54
CA LYS A 75 -3.64 15.21 -34.40
C LYS A 75 -2.29 15.23 -33.66
N GLN A 76 -1.69 14.06 -33.44
CA GLN A 76 -0.44 13.89 -32.72
C GLN A 76 0.79 14.38 -33.50
N TYR A 77 0.68 14.57 -34.82
CA TYR A 77 1.69 15.31 -35.60
C TYR A 77 1.89 16.71 -35.04
N TYR A 78 0.80 17.38 -34.67
CA TYR A 78 0.79 18.73 -34.12
C TYR A 78 0.91 18.79 -32.59
N ASN A 79 1.56 17.81 -31.97
CA ASN A 79 1.62 17.75 -30.50
C ASN A 79 2.30 18.99 -29.89
N THR A 80 1.72 19.54 -28.81
CA THR A 80 2.22 20.73 -28.09
C THR A 80 3.67 20.59 -27.63
N GLU A 81 4.12 19.39 -27.25
CA GLU A 81 5.51 19.11 -26.83
C GLU A 81 6.50 19.14 -28.01
N LYS A 82 6.04 18.90 -29.24
CA LYS A 82 6.87 18.92 -30.45
C LYS A 82 6.96 20.31 -31.06
N LEU A 83 5.83 21.04 -31.08
CA LEU A 83 5.72 22.31 -31.81
C LEU A 83 6.10 23.54 -31.00
N SER A 84 6.12 23.46 -29.67
CA SER A 84 6.34 24.65 -28.86
C SER A 84 7.77 24.76 -28.33
N THR A 85 8.44 25.87 -28.67
CA THR A 85 9.84 26.14 -28.32
C THR A 85 10.00 27.03 -27.09
N LEU A 86 9.01 27.86 -26.72
CA LEU A 86 9.14 28.90 -25.69
C LEU A 86 8.11 28.83 -24.55
N SER A 87 6.86 28.39 -24.78
CA SER A 87 5.82 28.43 -23.73
C SER A 87 4.76 27.32 -23.73
N LYS A 88 4.91 26.25 -24.53
CA LYS A 88 3.91 25.15 -24.64
C LYS A 88 2.47 25.63 -24.85
N THR A 89 2.30 26.76 -25.54
CA THR A 89 1.03 27.49 -25.76
C THR A 89 0.31 27.12 -27.06
N HIS A 90 0.88 26.23 -27.89
CA HIS A 90 0.36 25.93 -29.22
C HIS A 90 0.37 24.43 -29.53
N GLY A 91 -0.64 23.95 -30.26
CA GLY A 91 -0.76 22.58 -30.75
C GLY A 91 -1.72 21.71 -29.96
N TYR A 92 -1.73 20.42 -30.31
CA TYR A 92 -2.61 19.39 -29.78
C TYR A 92 -2.05 18.74 -28.50
N LYS A 93 -2.94 18.53 -27.53
CA LYS A 93 -2.71 17.77 -26.30
C LYS A 93 -3.78 16.68 -26.20
N ALA A 94 -3.33 15.42 -26.15
CA ALA A 94 -4.20 14.28 -25.93
C ALA A 94 -4.74 14.22 -24.49
N ALA A 95 -5.89 13.57 -24.30
CA ALA A 95 -6.43 13.27 -22.99
C ALA A 95 -5.53 12.31 -22.21
N GLY A 96 -5.44 12.49 -20.89
CA GLY A 96 -4.74 11.58 -20.00
C GLY A 96 -3.28 11.93 -19.70
N LEU A 97 -2.78 13.05 -20.24
CA LEU A 97 -1.40 13.50 -20.04
C LEU A 97 -1.19 14.22 -18.70
N ALA A 98 -2.22 14.88 -18.19
CA ALA A 98 -2.21 15.65 -16.95
C ALA A 98 -2.98 14.94 -15.83
N SER A 99 -2.79 15.44 -14.61
CA SER A 99 -3.53 14.99 -13.42
C SER A 99 -5.01 15.34 -13.56
N GLY A 100 -5.90 14.39 -13.26
CA GLY A 100 -7.34 14.56 -13.32
C GLY A 100 -7.91 15.20 -12.05
N PRO A 101 -9.23 15.46 -11.97
CA PRO A 101 -9.88 15.98 -10.77
C PRO A 101 -9.82 15.00 -9.59
N PHE A 102 -9.86 13.69 -9.84
CA PHE A 102 -9.88 12.65 -8.80
C PHE A 102 -8.50 12.03 -8.59
N GLN A 103 -8.21 11.60 -7.36
CA GLN A 103 -6.97 10.92 -7.01
C GLN A 103 -6.75 9.66 -7.88
N GLU A 104 -5.52 9.48 -8.38
CA GLU A 104 -5.12 8.39 -9.30
C GLU A 104 -5.78 8.41 -10.70
N LYS A 105 -6.67 9.37 -10.99
CA LYS A 105 -7.24 9.55 -12.34
C LYS A 105 -6.47 10.59 -13.12
N ARG A 106 -6.45 10.43 -14.45
CA ARG A 106 -5.89 11.42 -15.37
C ARG A 106 -6.99 12.33 -15.91
N ASP A 107 -6.60 13.43 -16.52
CA ASP A 107 -7.54 14.36 -17.15
C ASP A 107 -8.30 13.69 -18.31
N GLY A 108 -9.58 14.05 -18.43
CA GLY A 108 -10.52 13.50 -19.39
C GLY A 108 -10.83 14.42 -20.56
N PHE A 109 -9.86 15.20 -21.05
CA PHE A 109 -10.09 16.09 -22.19
C PHE A 109 -8.89 16.17 -23.13
N GLU A 110 -9.17 16.26 -24.42
CA GLU A 110 -8.20 16.67 -25.43
C GLU A 110 -8.36 18.16 -25.75
N SER A 111 -7.27 18.83 -26.08
CA SER A 111 -7.27 20.27 -26.39
C SER A 111 -6.38 20.60 -27.57
N TYR A 112 -6.76 21.60 -28.35
CA TYR A 112 -5.96 22.19 -29.42
C TYR A 112 -5.82 23.69 -29.15
N MET A 113 -4.60 24.16 -28.89
CA MET A 113 -4.31 25.57 -28.59
C MET A 113 -3.74 26.27 -29.82
N ILE A 114 -4.27 27.46 -30.13
CA ILE A 114 -3.85 28.32 -31.23
C ILE A 114 -3.32 29.61 -30.59
N ALA A 115 -2.00 29.81 -30.64
CA ALA A 115 -1.37 30.98 -30.04
C ALA A 115 -1.57 32.24 -30.91
N ASN A 116 -1.82 33.39 -30.29
CA ASN A 116 -1.96 34.66 -31.00
C ASN A 116 -0.70 34.99 -31.81
N ASN A 117 0.49 34.72 -31.25
CA ASN A 117 1.75 34.98 -31.92
C ASN A 117 1.86 34.26 -33.28
N ALA A 118 1.34 33.03 -33.37
CA ALA A 118 1.33 32.27 -34.61
C ALA A 118 0.22 32.73 -35.57
N LEU A 119 -0.94 33.10 -35.02
CA LEU A 119 -2.09 33.51 -35.82
C LEU A 119 -1.86 34.86 -36.51
N PHE A 120 -1.29 35.83 -35.79
CA PHE A 120 -0.99 37.20 -36.25
C PHE A 120 0.46 37.42 -36.70
N ASP A 121 1.26 36.36 -36.82
CA ASP A 121 2.67 36.42 -37.26
C ASP A 121 3.56 37.36 -36.40
N LEU A 122 3.32 37.42 -35.09
CA LEU A 122 4.05 38.30 -34.15
C LEU A 122 5.43 37.75 -33.77
N ASP A 123 5.63 36.43 -33.88
CA ASP A 123 6.92 35.77 -33.63
C ASP A 123 7.33 34.96 -34.87
N PRO A 124 8.38 35.38 -35.61
CA PRO A 124 8.88 34.66 -36.79
C PRO A 124 9.32 33.23 -36.49
N LYS A 125 9.63 32.90 -35.23
CA LYS A 125 10.05 31.55 -34.81
C LYS A 125 8.85 30.63 -34.51
N MET A 126 7.62 31.13 -34.61
CA MET A 126 6.40 30.42 -34.24
C MET A 126 5.34 30.49 -35.34
N PRO A 127 5.56 29.85 -36.51
CA PRO A 127 4.56 29.83 -37.58
C PRO A 127 3.31 29.04 -37.17
N LEU A 128 2.17 29.35 -37.79
CA LEU A 128 0.91 28.61 -37.60
C LEU A 128 1.00 27.20 -38.20
N ALA A 129 1.47 26.24 -37.41
CA ALA A 129 1.48 24.82 -37.74
C ALA A 129 0.21 24.15 -37.17
N ALA A 130 -0.81 23.95 -38.02
CA ALA A 130 -2.08 23.31 -37.65
C ALA A 130 -2.71 22.51 -38.82
N PRO A 131 -3.64 21.57 -38.55
CA PRO A 131 -4.38 20.83 -39.59
C PRO A 131 -5.13 21.75 -40.57
N GLU A 132 -5.48 21.20 -41.74
CA GLU A 132 -6.22 21.91 -42.78
C GLU A 132 -7.57 22.49 -42.27
N THR A 133 -8.21 21.79 -41.33
CA THR A 133 -9.45 22.25 -40.67
C THR A 133 -9.29 23.60 -39.94
N ILE A 134 -8.08 23.95 -39.50
CA ILE A 134 -7.75 25.21 -38.83
C ILE A 134 -7.13 26.19 -39.82
N THR A 135 -6.16 25.75 -40.64
CA THR A 135 -5.41 26.64 -41.54
C THR A 135 -6.28 27.20 -42.67
N SER A 136 -7.26 26.45 -43.17
CA SER A 136 -8.24 26.94 -44.16
C SER A 136 -9.14 28.06 -43.63
N GLN A 137 -9.29 28.16 -42.31
CA GLN A 137 -10.16 29.15 -41.64
C GLN A 137 -9.37 30.28 -40.98
N ARG A 138 -8.08 30.44 -41.32
CA ARG A 138 -7.16 31.37 -40.65
C ARG A 138 -7.68 32.81 -40.52
N GLU A 139 -8.30 33.36 -41.57
CA GLU A 139 -8.79 34.75 -41.56
C GLU A 139 -10.02 34.92 -40.65
N MET A 140 -10.92 33.93 -40.60
CA MET A 140 -12.04 33.93 -39.65
C MET A 140 -11.52 33.83 -38.21
N LEU A 141 -10.54 32.96 -37.96
CA LEU A 141 -9.89 32.84 -36.64
C LEU A 141 -9.23 34.15 -36.23
N LYS A 142 -8.52 34.84 -37.13
CA LYS A 142 -7.93 36.17 -36.86
C LYS A 142 -9.00 37.18 -36.48
N GLN A 143 -10.12 37.21 -37.21
CA GLN A 143 -11.24 38.10 -36.91
C GLN A 143 -11.83 37.80 -35.53
N PHE A 144 -12.20 36.55 -35.27
CA PHE A 144 -12.74 36.15 -33.97
C PHE A 144 -11.78 36.48 -32.81
N VAL A 145 -10.51 36.12 -32.95
CA VAL A 145 -9.49 36.37 -31.93
C VAL A 145 -9.25 37.87 -31.73
N GLY A 146 -9.30 38.67 -32.80
CA GLY A 146 -9.24 40.13 -32.71
C GLY A 146 -10.42 40.68 -31.90
N ASP A 147 -11.64 40.36 -32.31
CA ASP A 147 -12.88 40.85 -31.71
C ASP A 147 -12.98 40.45 -30.22
N ILE A 148 -12.73 39.17 -29.88
CA ILE A 148 -12.81 38.70 -28.50
C ILE A 148 -11.71 39.31 -27.61
N HIS A 149 -10.52 39.58 -28.16
CA HIS A 149 -9.45 40.24 -27.43
C HIS A 149 -9.79 41.69 -27.13
N GLU A 150 -10.37 42.40 -28.10
CA GLU A 150 -10.87 43.77 -27.90
C GLU A 150 -11.94 43.82 -26.82
N TYR A 151 -12.87 42.87 -26.78
CA TYR A 151 -13.85 42.78 -25.68
C TYR A 151 -13.17 42.50 -24.33
N GLY A 152 -12.13 41.67 -24.30
CA GLY A 152 -11.28 41.50 -23.13
C GLY A 152 -10.65 42.82 -22.67
N LEU A 153 -10.17 43.66 -23.60
CA LEU A 153 -9.62 44.98 -23.29
C LEU A 153 -10.69 45.97 -22.79
N VAL A 154 -11.95 45.87 -23.26
CA VAL A 154 -13.07 46.66 -22.72
C VAL A 154 -13.31 46.34 -21.25
N ILE A 155 -13.32 45.04 -20.89
CA ILE A 155 -13.44 44.58 -19.49
C ILE A 155 -12.27 45.12 -18.66
N LEU A 156 -11.04 44.96 -19.16
CA LEU A 156 -9.85 45.45 -18.47
C LEU A 156 -9.87 46.97 -18.31
N SER A 157 -10.30 47.73 -19.31
CA SER A 157 -10.40 49.19 -19.26
C SER A 157 -11.38 49.65 -18.17
N ALA A 158 -12.56 48.99 -18.06
CA ALA A 158 -13.51 49.28 -17.01
C ALA A 158 -12.94 49.00 -15.61
N LEU A 159 -12.24 47.86 -15.44
CA LEU A 159 -11.53 47.53 -14.19
C LEU A 159 -10.40 48.51 -13.89
N SER A 160 -9.67 48.98 -14.91
CA SER A 160 -8.58 49.93 -14.79
C SER A 160 -9.06 51.29 -14.28
N GLN A 161 -10.20 51.76 -14.78
CA GLN A 161 -10.81 53.00 -14.32
C GLN A 161 -11.24 52.90 -12.85
N ALA A 162 -11.82 51.77 -12.44
CA ALA A 162 -12.28 51.56 -11.08
C ALA A 162 -11.16 51.35 -10.05
N LEU A 163 -10.04 50.73 -10.45
CA LEU A 163 -8.91 50.43 -9.57
C LEU A 163 -7.73 51.42 -9.70
N HIS A 164 -7.80 52.34 -10.67
CA HIS A 164 -6.70 53.25 -11.03
C HIS A 164 -5.38 52.53 -11.38
N ILE A 165 -5.49 51.40 -12.08
CA ILE A 165 -4.34 50.58 -12.53
C ILE A 165 -4.50 50.32 -14.04
N PRO A 166 -3.55 50.66 -14.92
CA PRO A 166 -3.74 50.59 -16.37
C PRO A 166 -3.55 49.17 -16.94
N PHE A 167 -4.47 48.24 -16.68
CA PHE A 167 -4.35 46.84 -17.12
C PHE A 167 -4.26 46.70 -18.65
N GLN A 168 -5.06 47.44 -19.42
CA GLN A 168 -5.16 47.33 -20.88
C GLN A 168 -3.84 47.62 -21.60
N GLU A 169 -2.97 48.46 -21.03
CA GLU A 169 -1.68 48.83 -21.64
C GLU A 169 -0.68 47.66 -21.65
N SER A 170 -0.88 46.68 -20.76
CA SER A 170 -0.04 45.48 -20.62
C SER A 170 -0.56 44.27 -21.40
N HIS A 171 -1.64 44.44 -22.19
CA HIS A 171 -2.37 43.35 -22.85
C HIS A 171 -2.57 43.59 -24.34
N ARG A 172 -1.65 44.28 -25.04
CA ARG A 172 -1.84 44.58 -26.47
C ARG A 172 -1.68 43.32 -27.32
N ASN A 173 -2.59 43.12 -28.27
CA ASN A 173 -2.55 41.98 -29.19
C ASN A 173 -1.55 42.16 -30.36
N THR A 174 -0.85 43.30 -30.43
CA THR A 174 0.16 43.61 -31.45
C THR A 174 1.58 43.32 -30.99
N VAL A 175 1.76 42.89 -29.74
CA VAL A 175 3.05 42.62 -29.10
C VAL A 175 3.09 41.14 -28.70
N PRO A 176 4.26 40.47 -28.77
CA PRO A 176 4.39 39.09 -28.31
C PRO A 176 3.84 38.86 -26.90
N ASN A 177 2.90 37.94 -26.80
CA ASN A 177 2.21 37.60 -25.55
C ASN A 177 1.99 36.07 -25.48
N THR A 178 1.36 35.58 -24.42
CA THR A 178 1.03 34.14 -24.30
C THR A 178 -0.47 33.87 -24.50
N SER A 179 -1.24 34.85 -24.96
CA SER A 179 -2.68 34.69 -25.21
C SER A 179 -2.93 33.67 -26.32
N SER A 180 -4.01 32.92 -26.18
CA SER A 180 -4.30 31.79 -27.05
C SER A 180 -5.78 31.44 -27.09
N LEU A 181 -6.25 31.03 -28.26
CA LEU A 181 -7.54 30.40 -28.45
C LEU A 181 -7.42 28.88 -28.22
N GLY A 182 -8.23 28.33 -27.33
CA GLY A 182 -8.28 26.91 -27.02
C GLY A 182 -9.57 26.27 -27.52
N LEU A 183 -9.44 25.20 -28.29
CA LEU A 183 -10.52 24.30 -28.67
C LEU A 183 -10.43 23.06 -27.76
N LEU A 184 -11.46 22.75 -26.98
CA LEU A 184 -11.45 21.65 -26.00
C LEU A 184 -12.57 20.66 -26.29
N ARG A 185 -12.25 19.36 -26.17
CA ARG A 185 -13.22 18.27 -26.17
C ARG A 185 -13.02 17.42 -24.92
N TYR A 186 -14.04 17.38 -24.09
CA TYR A 186 -14.11 16.52 -22.92
C TYR A 186 -14.70 15.16 -23.31
N LEU A 187 -14.08 14.08 -22.84
CA LEU A 187 -14.51 12.71 -23.10
C LEU A 187 -15.84 12.43 -22.41
N THR A 188 -16.66 11.57 -23.04
CA THR A 188 -17.94 11.13 -22.47
C THR A 188 -17.72 10.36 -21.18
N TYR A 189 -18.44 10.73 -20.12
CA TYR A 189 -18.34 10.07 -18.84
C TYR A 189 -18.86 8.62 -18.93
N GLY A 190 -18.07 7.64 -18.49
CA GLY A 190 -18.34 6.21 -18.65
C GLY A 190 -17.61 5.51 -19.82
N SER A 191 -16.96 6.27 -20.72
CA SER A 191 -16.13 5.70 -21.81
C SER A 191 -14.74 5.23 -21.35
N SER A 192 -14.23 5.77 -20.24
CA SER A 192 -12.98 5.36 -19.59
C SER A 192 -13.06 5.67 -18.10
N GLU A 193 -12.89 4.66 -17.24
CA GLU A 193 -12.82 4.86 -15.78
C GLU A 193 -11.55 5.61 -15.34
N LYS A 194 -10.56 5.74 -16.24
CA LYS A 194 -9.23 6.28 -15.95
C LYS A 194 -9.07 7.78 -16.23
N ASN A 195 -9.86 8.33 -17.15
CA ASN A 195 -9.70 9.69 -17.66
C ASN A 195 -11.00 10.47 -17.47
N VAL A 196 -11.03 11.42 -16.54
CA VAL A 196 -12.26 12.15 -16.20
C VAL A 196 -11.96 13.63 -16.07
N GLY A 197 -12.81 14.49 -16.65
CA GLY A 197 -12.87 15.91 -16.34
C GLY A 197 -11.56 16.70 -16.44
N HIS A 198 -11.48 17.80 -15.69
CA HIS A 198 -10.30 18.64 -15.52
C HIS A 198 -10.15 19.00 -14.04
N ILE A 199 -8.91 18.97 -13.55
CA ILE A 199 -8.56 19.18 -12.15
C ILE A 199 -8.97 20.55 -11.61
N ALA A 200 -9.18 20.65 -10.29
CA ALA A 200 -9.40 21.94 -9.64
C ALA A 200 -8.18 22.86 -9.81
N HIS A 201 -8.34 24.09 -10.28
CA HIS A 201 -7.24 25.05 -10.45
C HIS A 201 -7.77 26.48 -10.46
N THR A 202 -6.87 27.45 -10.28
CA THR A 202 -7.08 28.84 -10.72
C THR A 202 -6.36 29.06 -12.05
N ASP A 203 -6.87 30.00 -12.86
CA ASP A 203 -6.29 30.24 -14.17
C ASP A 203 -4.97 31.01 -14.12
N ILE A 204 -4.07 30.69 -15.05
CA ILE A 204 -2.72 31.28 -15.08
C ILE A 204 -2.75 32.76 -15.49
N GLY A 205 -3.65 33.11 -16.40
CA GLY A 205 -3.66 34.38 -17.14
C GLY A 205 -4.40 35.52 -16.43
N THR A 206 -4.95 36.42 -17.24
CA THR A 206 -5.67 37.61 -16.78
C THR A 206 -7.17 37.37 -16.78
N LEU A 207 -7.72 36.99 -17.94
CA LEU A 207 -9.12 36.62 -18.12
C LEU A 207 -9.20 35.34 -18.95
N ALA A 208 -10.09 34.45 -18.58
CA ALA A 208 -10.50 33.34 -19.44
C ALA A 208 -11.96 33.53 -19.82
N ILE A 209 -12.23 33.58 -21.13
CA ILE A 209 -13.56 33.79 -21.70
C ILE A 209 -13.99 32.49 -22.35
N VAL A 210 -14.98 31.81 -21.76
CA VAL A 210 -15.36 30.44 -22.10
C VAL A 210 -16.77 30.41 -22.70
N PHE A 211 -16.89 29.85 -23.90
CA PHE A 211 -18.15 29.49 -24.52
C PHE A 211 -18.34 27.98 -24.41
N SER A 212 -19.47 27.55 -23.87
CA SER A 212 -19.84 26.13 -23.82
C SER A 212 -21.35 25.97 -23.88
N GLN A 213 -21.82 24.95 -24.60
CA GLN A 213 -23.24 24.62 -24.74
C GLN A 213 -23.70 23.56 -23.72
N THR A 214 -22.76 22.91 -23.03
CA THR A 214 -23.03 21.80 -22.09
C THR A 214 -22.46 22.11 -20.71
N GLY A 215 -23.16 21.66 -19.67
CA GLY A 215 -22.77 21.88 -18.28
C GLY A 215 -21.50 21.12 -17.87
N GLY A 216 -21.02 21.41 -16.66
CA GLY A 216 -19.92 20.69 -16.02
C GLY A 216 -18.79 21.55 -15.49
N LEU A 217 -18.88 22.87 -15.63
CA LEU A 217 -18.07 23.77 -14.81
C LEU A 217 -18.57 23.66 -13.36
N GLN A 218 -17.66 23.41 -12.43
CA GLN A 218 -17.90 23.59 -11.00
C GLN A 218 -16.99 24.69 -10.47
N VAL A 219 -17.56 25.58 -9.67
CA VAL A 219 -16.85 26.70 -9.03
C VAL A 219 -16.99 26.55 -7.53
N LEU A 220 -15.89 26.74 -6.79
CA LEU A 220 -15.91 26.81 -5.34
C LEU A 220 -16.04 28.28 -4.94
N MET A 221 -17.27 28.74 -4.72
CA MET A 221 -17.56 30.16 -4.45
C MET A 221 -16.82 30.63 -3.19
N PRO A 222 -16.27 31.86 -3.16
CA PRO A 222 -15.60 32.37 -1.98
C PRO A 222 -16.51 32.39 -0.74
N GLY A 223 -16.08 31.73 0.34
CA GLY A 223 -16.84 31.62 1.59
C GLY A 223 -17.81 30.44 1.69
N LEU A 224 -17.91 29.62 0.64
CA LEU A 224 -18.62 28.35 0.66
C LEU A 224 -17.63 27.18 0.66
N ASP A 225 -17.97 26.12 1.38
CA ASP A 225 -17.18 24.87 1.43
C ASP A 225 -17.62 23.84 0.36
N GLU A 226 -18.62 24.18 -0.46
CA GLU A 226 -19.23 23.27 -1.45
C GLU A 226 -19.02 23.72 -2.90
N TRP A 227 -18.83 22.73 -3.78
CA TRP A 227 -18.70 22.93 -5.23
C TRP A 227 -20.06 23.17 -5.89
N GLN A 228 -20.26 24.31 -6.53
CA GLN A 228 -21.50 24.62 -7.26
C GLN A 228 -21.32 24.39 -8.77
N TYR A 229 -22.26 23.69 -9.39
CA TYR A 229 -22.32 23.59 -10.85
C TYR A 229 -22.80 24.91 -11.44
N ILE A 230 -22.16 25.38 -12.51
CA ILE A 230 -22.56 26.58 -13.24
C ILE A 230 -23.17 26.17 -14.57
N ALA A 231 -24.43 26.55 -14.80
CA ALA A 231 -25.13 26.22 -16.04
C ALA A 231 -24.65 27.11 -17.20
N PRO A 232 -24.47 26.59 -18.41
CA PRO A 232 -24.24 27.44 -19.58
C PRO A 232 -25.52 28.25 -19.89
N LYS A 233 -25.37 29.54 -20.20
CA LYS A 233 -26.47 30.42 -20.62
C LYS A 233 -26.37 30.71 -22.13
N PRO A 234 -27.42 30.47 -22.93
CA PRO A 234 -27.42 30.81 -24.35
C PRO A 234 -27.12 32.31 -24.58
N GLY A 235 -26.24 32.61 -25.55
CA GLY A 235 -25.84 33.99 -25.87
C GLY A 235 -24.89 34.65 -24.85
N HIS A 236 -24.36 33.90 -23.89
CA HIS A 236 -23.42 34.40 -22.89
C HIS A 236 -22.10 33.61 -22.93
N ALA A 237 -21.00 34.28 -22.57
CA ALA A 237 -19.77 33.60 -22.17
C ALA A 237 -19.67 33.56 -20.64
N ILE A 238 -18.97 32.56 -20.10
CA ILE A 238 -18.53 32.58 -18.71
C ILE A 238 -17.13 33.19 -18.69
N VAL A 239 -16.93 34.22 -17.89
CA VAL A 239 -15.64 34.90 -17.74
C VAL A 239 -15.12 34.70 -16.34
N ASN A 240 -13.86 34.33 -16.22
CA ASN A 240 -13.19 34.23 -14.93
C ASN A 240 -11.89 34.99 -14.86
N VAL A 241 -11.63 35.52 -13.67
CA VAL A 241 -10.41 36.24 -13.30
C VAL A 241 -9.28 35.23 -13.05
N GLY A 242 -8.13 35.46 -13.67
CA GLY A 242 -6.93 34.65 -13.46
C GLY A 242 -5.95 35.25 -12.46
N ASP A 243 -4.91 34.49 -12.15
CA ASP A 243 -3.87 34.86 -11.19
C ASP A 243 -3.07 36.10 -11.61
N SER A 244 -2.78 36.30 -12.90
CA SER A 244 -2.05 37.51 -13.33
C SER A 244 -2.86 38.78 -13.07
N LEU A 245 -4.19 38.75 -13.23
CA LEU A 245 -5.02 39.92 -12.93
C LEU A 245 -5.14 40.15 -11.41
N THR A 246 -5.20 39.08 -10.64
CA THR A 246 -5.14 39.14 -9.16
C THR A 246 -3.84 39.81 -8.72
N ALA A 247 -2.70 39.39 -9.28
CA ALA A 247 -1.39 39.97 -8.99
C ALA A 247 -1.28 41.44 -9.43
N LEU A 248 -1.66 41.75 -10.67
CA LEU A 248 -1.62 43.13 -11.21
C LEU A 248 -2.53 44.08 -10.42
N SER A 249 -3.64 43.59 -9.90
CA SER A 249 -4.57 44.36 -9.05
C SER A 249 -4.16 44.42 -7.57
N LYS A 250 -2.98 43.88 -7.22
CA LYS A 250 -2.47 43.80 -5.84
C LYS A 250 -3.43 43.08 -4.89
N GLY A 251 -4.07 42.02 -5.38
CA GLY A 251 -5.03 41.20 -4.64
C GLY A 251 -6.43 41.79 -4.55
N ALA A 252 -6.72 42.92 -5.22
CA ALA A 252 -8.06 43.51 -5.20
C ALA A 252 -9.09 42.65 -5.92
N LEU A 253 -8.72 42.00 -7.03
CA LEU A 253 -9.58 41.08 -7.78
C LEU A 253 -9.19 39.64 -7.46
N LYS A 254 -10.16 38.74 -7.35
CA LYS A 254 -9.91 37.36 -6.90
C LYS A 254 -9.96 36.37 -8.05
N SER A 255 -8.94 35.52 -8.17
CA SER A 255 -9.06 34.28 -8.95
C SER A 255 -9.71 33.19 -8.11
N CYS A 256 -10.70 32.51 -8.68
CA CYS A 256 -11.51 31.54 -7.97
C CYS A 256 -11.20 30.11 -8.43
N LEU A 257 -11.18 29.19 -7.46
CA LEU A 257 -10.90 27.78 -7.72
C LEU A 257 -12.08 27.17 -8.48
N HIS A 258 -11.79 26.53 -9.60
CA HIS A 258 -12.79 25.89 -10.44
C HIS A 258 -12.29 24.56 -10.99
N ARG A 259 -13.20 23.64 -11.31
CA ARG A 259 -12.91 22.32 -11.91
C ARG A 259 -13.94 22.01 -13.00
N VAL A 260 -13.65 21.01 -13.83
CA VAL A 260 -14.64 20.53 -14.81
C VAL A 260 -14.96 19.07 -14.53
N VAL A 261 -16.20 18.81 -14.13
CA VAL A 261 -16.73 17.48 -13.85
C VAL A 261 -18.05 17.33 -14.60
N PRO A 262 -18.29 16.23 -15.33
CA PRO A 262 -19.56 16.01 -16.01
C PRO A 262 -20.73 15.97 -14.99
N PRO A 263 -21.77 16.80 -15.16
CA PRO A 263 -22.91 16.77 -14.25
C PRO A 263 -23.76 15.52 -14.51
N PRO A 264 -24.50 15.01 -13.49
CA PRO A 264 -25.30 13.80 -13.61
C PRO A 264 -26.32 13.79 -14.76
N ASP A 265 -26.85 14.96 -15.13
CA ASP A 265 -27.82 15.19 -16.20
C ASP A 265 -27.20 15.18 -17.61
N ALA A 266 -25.88 15.37 -17.73
CA ALA A 266 -25.13 15.33 -18.99
C ALA A 266 -24.34 14.03 -19.19
N TRP A 267 -24.66 12.98 -18.41
CA TRP A 267 -24.05 11.66 -18.56
C TRP A 267 -24.22 11.17 -20.03
N ASN A 268 -23.12 10.75 -20.67
CA ASN A 268 -23.01 10.34 -22.08
C ASN A 268 -22.97 11.45 -23.16
N GLN A 269 -22.96 12.73 -22.80
CA GLN A 269 -22.77 13.81 -23.78
C GLN A 269 -21.27 14.16 -23.93
N THR A 270 -20.84 14.44 -25.16
CA THR A 270 -19.50 15.00 -25.41
C THR A 270 -19.57 16.50 -25.21
N LYS A 271 -18.72 17.06 -24.35
CA LYS A 271 -18.67 18.51 -24.10
C LYS A 271 -17.58 19.14 -24.94
N TYR A 272 -17.98 20.09 -25.79
CA TYR A 272 -17.07 21.00 -26.47
C TYR A 272 -17.02 22.33 -25.74
N SER A 273 -15.84 22.93 -25.68
CA SER A 273 -15.65 24.25 -25.08
C SER A 273 -14.64 25.04 -25.88
N ILE A 274 -14.98 26.29 -26.16
CA ILE A 274 -14.09 27.26 -26.78
C ILE A 274 -13.67 28.21 -25.68
N VAL A 275 -12.37 28.37 -25.47
CA VAL A 275 -11.83 29.27 -24.45
C VAL A 275 -10.87 30.25 -25.09
N TYR A 276 -11.03 31.52 -24.78
CA TYR A 276 -10.02 32.53 -25.09
C TYR A 276 -9.31 32.97 -23.82
N LEU A 277 -7.99 32.78 -23.78
CA LEU A 277 -7.16 33.09 -22.62
C LEU A 277 -6.42 34.41 -22.88
N VAL A 278 -6.87 35.48 -22.24
CA VAL A 278 -6.21 36.80 -22.24
C VAL A 278 -5.06 36.77 -21.25
N ARG A 279 -3.85 37.10 -21.70
CA ARG A 279 -2.64 37.10 -20.87
C ARG A 279 -1.79 38.36 -21.11
N PRO A 280 -0.96 38.78 -20.14
CA PRO A 280 -0.10 39.94 -20.32
C PRO A 280 0.99 39.69 -21.38
N GLU A 281 1.54 40.78 -21.91
CA GLU A 281 2.75 40.77 -22.74
C GLU A 281 3.93 40.08 -22.01
N HIS A 282 4.88 39.51 -22.76
CA HIS A 282 5.94 38.66 -22.18
C HIS A 282 6.74 39.33 -21.06
N ASP A 283 7.06 40.61 -21.21
CA ASP A 283 7.96 41.36 -20.33
C ASP A 283 7.24 42.13 -19.20
N VAL A 284 5.93 41.92 -19.04
CA VAL A 284 5.18 42.51 -17.92
C VAL A 284 5.58 41.84 -16.62
N ASN A 285 5.97 42.64 -15.63
CA ASN A 285 6.34 42.15 -14.31
C ASN A 285 5.21 42.38 -13.30
N PHE A 286 4.96 41.40 -12.44
CA PHE A 286 4.02 41.52 -11.33
C PHE A 286 4.47 40.66 -10.14
N THR A 287 4.06 41.05 -8.94
CA THR A 287 4.30 40.28 -7.72
C THR A 287 3.14 39.31 -7.51
N ALA A 288 3.41 38.00 -7.55
CA ALA A 288 2.37 36.98 -7.40
C ALA A 288 2.06 36.68 -5.92
N GLY A 289 1.10 35.79 -5.66
CA GLY A 289 0.67 35.41 -4.30
C GLY A 289 1.76 34.73 -3.45
N ASP A 290 2.87 34.31 -4.04
CA ASP A 290 4.06 33.80 -3.34
C ASP A 290 5.02 34.90 -2.86
N GLY A 291 4.71 36.17 -3.12
CA GLY A 291 5.51 37.32 -2.74
C GLY A 291 6.76 37.54 -3.61
N LYS A 292 6.91 36.81 -4.72
CA LYS A 292 8.02 36.98 -5.66
C LYS A 292 7.60 37.83 -6.86
N ASP A 293 8.57 38.57 -7.39
CA ASP A 293 8.41 39.28 -8.65
C ASP A 293 8.63 38.31 -9.81
N TRP A 294 7.63 38.22 -10.68
CA TRP A 294 7.65 37.36 -11.84
C TRP A 294 7.51 38.18 -13.12
N ARG A 295 8.30 37.81 -14.12
CA ARG A 295 8.02 38.15 -15.52
C ARG A 295 6.89 37.25 -16.03
N SER A 296 5.92 37.82 -16.74
CA SER A 296 4.71 37.14 -17.24
C SER A 296 4.99 35.82 -17.95
N LEU A 297 5.98 35.79 -18.83
CA LEU A 297 6.39 34.56 -19.55
C LEU A 297 6.91 33.47 -18.60
N ASP A 298 7.70 33.85 -17.60
CA ASP A 298 8.32 32.90 -16.67
C ASP A 298 7.28 32.36 -15.66
N TRP A 299 6.37 33.22 -15.20
CA TRP A 299 5.18 32.83 -14.42
C TRP A 299 4.35 31.79 -15.17
N HIS A 300 4.03 32.08 -16.43
CA HIS A 300 3.26 31.19 -17.28
C HIS A 300 3.93 29.81 -17.38
N ASN A 301 5.22 29.79 -17.73
CA ASN A 301 5.97 28.56 -17.93
C ASN A 301 6.08 27.73 -16.65
N ARG A 302 6.32 28.39 -15.50
CA ARG A 302 6.40 27.71 -14.20
C ARG A 302 5.04 27.13 -13.81
N LYS A 303 3.96 27.92 -13.83
CA LYS A 303 2.61 27.45 -13.44
C LYS A 303 2.11 26.33 -14.34
N PHE A 304 2.36 26.44 -15.65
CA PHE A 304 2.01 25.41 -16.61
C PHE A 304 2.77 24.09 -16.37
N ALA A 305 4.06 24.16 -16.02
CA ALA A 305 4.84 22.98 -15.66
C ALA A 305 4.28 22.27 -14.42
N ILE A 306 3.86 23.02 -13.40
CA ILE A 306 3.28 22.46 -12.17
C ILE A 306 1.92 21.81 -12.44
N LEU A 307 1.05 22.41 -13.25
CA LEU A 307 -0.25 21.80 -13.61
C LEU A 307 -0.11 20.46 -14.36
N ARG A 308 1.02 20.23 -15.03
CA ARG A 308 1.34 18.94 -15.68
C ARG A 308 2.07 17.95 -14.78
N ALA A 309 2.58 18.39 -13.63
CA ALA A 309 3.27 17.53 -12.68
C ALA A 309 2.28 16.62 -11.92
N SER A 310 2.82 15.66 -11.17
CA SER A 310 2.01 14.76 -10.34
C SER A 310 1.23 15.55 -9.27
N HIS A 311 0.18 14.93 -8.73
CA HIS A 311 -0.58 15.50 -7.61
C HIS A 311 0.31 15.88 -6.40
N ASP A 312 1.39 15.14 -6.16
CA ASP A 312 2.32 15.40 -5.05
C ASP A 312 3.13 16.69 -5.27
N VAL A 313 3.63 16.92 -6.49
CA VAL A 313 4.33 18.16 -6.86
C VAL A 313 3.38 19.35 -6.82
N GLN A 314 2.14 19.17 -7.30
CA GLN A 314 1.10 20.19 -7.22
C GLN A 314 0.72 20.54 -5.77
N LYS A 315 0.78 19.57 -4.86
CA LYS A 315 0.54 19.76 -3.43
C LYS A 315 1.68 20.50 -2.74
N ALA A 316 2.93 20.24 -3.14
CA ALA A 316 4.10 20.95 -2.63
C ALA A 316 4.12 22.44 -3.03
N ASP A 317 3.61 22.79 -4.21
CA ASP A 317 3.48 24.16 -4.72
C ASP A 317 2.00 24.60 -4.81
N ALA A 318 1.25 24.40 -3.71
CA ALA A 318 -0.19 24.72 -3.64
C ALA A 318 -0.51 26.20 -3.95
N THR A 319 0.41 27.12 -3.61
CA THR A 319 0.31 28.55 -3.93
C THR A 319 0.29 28.80 -5.43
N LEU A 320 1.07 28.05 -6.21
CA LEU A 320 1.16 28.24 -7.66
C LEU A 320 -0.02 27.59 -8.41
N THR A 321 -0.67 26.59 -7.82
CA THR A 321 -1.87 25.96 -8.40
C THR A 321 -3.18 26.67 -8.01
N GLY A 322 -3.10 27.69 -7.16
CA GLY A 322 -4.24 28.36 -6.57
C GLY A 322 -5.00 27.51 -5.55
N ARG A 323 -4.41 26.38 -5.10
CA ARG A 323 -4.98 25.46 -4.10
C ARG A 323 -4.44 25.72 -2.69
N HIS A 324 -3.80 26.85 -2.45
CA HIS A 324 -3.30 27.19 -1.12
C HIS A 324 -4.48 27.26 -0.13
N GLY A 325 -4.45 26.45 0.94
CA GLY A 325 -5.56 26.29 1.88
C GLY A 325 -6.68 25.34 1.42
N TYR A 326 -6.58 24.74 0.23
CA TYR A 326 -7.54 23.79 -0.31
C TYR A 326 -6.94 22.38 -0.39
N ILE A 327 -7.50 21.43 0.37
CA ILE A 327 -6.94 20.09 0.59
C ILE A 327 -7.56 19.02 -0.36
N GLY A 328 -8.62 19.35 -1.12
CA GLY A 328 -9.43 18.37 -1.85
C GLY A 328 -9.04 18.10 -3.31
N LEU A 329 -8.41 16.97 -3.62
CA LEU A 329 -8.41 16.43 -5.00
C LEU A 329 -9.75 15.74 -5.25
N ALA A 330 -10.77 16.53 -5.61
CA ALA A 330 -12.18 16.17 -5.85
C ALA A 330 -12.64 14.85 -5.21
N ASP A 331 -13.48 14.95 -4.18
CA ASP A 331 -14.39 13.90 -3.73
C ASP A 331 -13.76 12.49 -3.76
N THR A 332 -13.21 12.08 -2.61
CA THR A 332 -13.32 10.68 -2.20
C THR A 332 -14.67 10.19 -2.70
N PRO A 333 -14.73 9.11 -3.51
CA PRO A 333 -15.99 8.68 -4.10
C PRO A 333 -17.02 8.67 -2.98
N VAL A 334 -18.09 9.45 -3.15
CA VAL A 334 -19.27 9.36 -2.32
C VAL A 334 -19.77 7.95 -2.54
N LEU A 335 -19.25 7.03 -1.74
CA LEU A 335 -19.92 5.79 -1.45
C LEU A 335 -21.08 6.23 -0.57
N GLN A 336 -22.23 6.46 -1.20
CA GLN A 336 -23.49 6.35 -0.49
C GLN A 336 -23.44 5.02 0.27
N SER A 337 -23.43 5.08 1.59
CA SER A 337 -23.85 3.93 2.39
C SER A 337 -25.36 3.82 2.23
N ASP A 338 -25.85 2.58 2.16
CA ASP A 338 -27.28 2.25 2.05
C ASP A 338 -28.12 2.73 3.28
N ASP A 339 -27.55 3.49 4.22
CA ASP A 339 -28.19 3.83 5.52
C ASP A 339 -28.35 5.32 5.84
N GLY A 340 -27.84 6.25 5.02
CA GLY A 340 -28.09 7.68 5.18
C GLY A 340 -27.55 8.33 6.47
N SER A 341 -26.44 7.86 7.05
CA SER A 341 -25.82 8.49 8.23
C SER A 341 -24.51 9.27 7.96
N VAL A 342 -24.54 10.55 8.39
CA VAL A 342 -23.56 11.63 8.62
C VAL A 342 -22.11 11.57 8.06
N ASP A 343 -21.74 12.72 7.50
CA ASP A 343 -20.52 13.15 6.83
C ASP A 343 -19.18 12.91 7.55
N PHE A 344 -18.16 12.53 6.76
CA PHE A 344 -16.77 12.42 7.18
C PHE A 344 -16.07 13.79 7.09
N VAL A 345 -15.82 14.46 8.22
CA VAL A 345 -15.05 15.72 8.25
C VAL A 345 -13.57 15.43 8.51
N ALA A 346 -12.71 15.77 7.54
CA ALA A 346 -11.26 15.68 7.70
C ALA A 346 -10.77 16.71 8.74
N PRO A 347 -9.84 16.33 9.66
CA PRO A 347 -9.31 17.26 10.66
C PRO A 347 -8.44 18.35 10.03
N THR A 348 -8.50 19.56 10.59
CA THR A 348 -7.59 20.67 10.28
C THR A 348 -6.18 20.42 10.85
N GLU A 349 -5.15 21.10 10.34
CA GLU A 349 -3.76 20.94 10.85
C GLU A 349 -3.61 21.27 12.34
N TRP A 350 -4.43 22.19 12.86
CA TRP A 350 -4.46 22.49 14.29
C TRP A 350 -5.08 21.33 15.08
N GLU A 351 -6.16 20.75 14.56
CA GLU A 351 -6.83 19.62 15.20
C GLU A 351 -5.94 18.38 15.20
N GLU A 352 -5.23 18.09 14.10
CA GLU A 352 -4.29 16.96 14.01
C GLU A 352 -3.15 17.04 15.04
N LYS A 353 -2.69 18.25 15.38
CA LYS A 353 -1.61 18.44 16.36
C LYS A 353 -2.09 18.45 17.81
N ASN A 354 -3.34 18.85 18.06
CA ASN A 354 -3.82 19.14 19.42
C ASN A 354 -4.91 18.19 19.92
N LEU A 355 -5.69 17.57 19.04
CA LEU A 355 -6.73 16.63 19.43
C LEU A 355 -6.16 15.23 19.68
N ARG A 356 -6.81 14.49 20.57
CA ARG A 356 -6.44 13.12 20.90
C ARG A 356 -6.82 12.17 19.76
N HIS A 357 -5.86 11.36 19.33
CA HIS A 357 -6.10 10.29 18.35
C HIS A 357 -6.73 9.08 19.04
N VAL A 358 -7.81 8.55 18.47
CA VAL A 358 -8.55 7.39 18.96
C VAL A 358 -8.74 6.36 17.85
N CYS A 359 -8.89 5.09 18.26
CA CYS A 359 -9.23 3.99 17.37
C CYS A 359 -10.70 4.11 16.92
N ASP A 360 -10.97 3.77 15.66
CA ASP A 360 -12.34 3.63 15.13
C ASP A 360 -13.06 2.44 15.76
N GLU A 361 -14.38 2.39 15.61
CA GLU A 361 -15.15 1.20 15.93
C GLU A 361 -14.77 0.05 15.00
N ILE A 362 -14.24 -1.03 15.57
CA ILE A 362 -13.76 -2.20 14.82
C ILE A 362 -14.96 -3.14 14.58
N PRO A 363 -15.37 -3.40 13.33
CA PRO A 363 -16.48 -4.29 13.04
C PRO A 363 -16.24 -5.69 13.62
N PRO A 364 -17.24 -6.30 14.28
CA PRO A 364 -17.12 -7.66 14.81
C PRO A 364 -16.75 -8.71 13.76
N SER A 365 -17.07 -8.46 12.48
CA SER A 365 -16.71 -9.33 11.36
C SER A 365 -15.20 -9.54 11.22
N ILE A 366 -14.37 -8.56 11.59
CA ILE A 366 -12.91 -8.68 11.56
C ILE A 366 -12.44 -9.79 12.52
N PHE A 367 -13.05 -9.86 13.71
CA PHE A 367 -12.73 -10.88 14.72
C PHE A 367 -13.23 -12.27 14.35
N LEU A 368 -14.26 -12.39 13.51
CA LEU A 368 -14.73 -13.70 13.02
C LEU A 368 -13.67 -14.39 12.13
N ILE A 369 -12.84 -13.64 11.41
CA ILE A 369 -11.73 -14.17 10.62
C ILE A 369 -10.59 -14.62 11.55
N CYS A 370 -10.33 -13.88 12.64
CA CYS A 370 -9.29 -14.21 13.61
C CYS A 370 -9.48 -15.58 14.27
N ILE A 371 -10.70 -16.13 14.28
CA ILE A 371 -10.97 -17.49 14.80
C ILE A 371 -10.27 -18.56 13.96
N GLY A 372 -10.14 -18.36 12.64
CA GLY A 372 -9.39 -19.28 11.78
C GLY A 372 -7.90 -19.35 12.13
N GLU A 373 -7.27 -18.21 12.41
CA GLU A 373 -5.89 -18.17 12.87
C GLU A 373 -5.77 -18.73 14.30
N LEU A 374 -6.71 -18.42 15.19
CA LEU A 374 -6.76 -19.00 16.52
C LEU A 374 -6.78 -20.54 16.46
N ALA A 375 -7.66 -21.11 15.62
CA ALA A 375 -7.77 -22.55 15.43
C ALA A 375 -6.50 -23.15 14.81
N GLU A 376 -5.86 -22.47 13.86
CA GLU A 376 -4.55 -22.87 13.34
C GLU A 376 -3.50 -22.95 14.45
N ARG A 377 -3.35 -21.89 15.23
CA ARG A 377 -2.34 -21.80 16.30
C ARG A 377 -2.59 -22.79 17.42
N PHE A 378 -3.86 -22.90 17.82
CA PHE A 378 -4.32 -23.87 18.81
C PHE A 378 -3.97 -25.29 18.35
N THR A 379 -4.29 -25.63 17.09
CA THR A 379 -4.01 -26.94 16.51
C THR A 379 -2.52 -27.22 16.39
N TYR A 380 -1.72 -26.25 15.91
CA TYR A 380 -0.28 -26.39 15.78
C TYR A 380 0.36 -26.78 17.12
N ARG A 381 -0.04 -26.11 18.20
CA ARG A 381 0.48 -26.40 19.54
C ARG A 381 -0.09 -27.68 20.16
N CYS A 382 -1.37 -27.98 19.97
CA CYS A 382 -1.96 -29.26 20.41
C CYS A 382 -1.37 -30.49 19.72
N ILE A 383 -0.72 -30.32 18.56
CA ILE A 383 -0.04 -31.41 17.87
C ILE A 383 1.44 -31.41 18.25
N THR A 384 2.14 -30.29 18.11
CA THR A 384 3.60 -30.24 18.28
C THR A 384 4.07 -30.52 19.70
N ALA A 385 3.32 -30.12 20.74
CA ALA A 385 3.68 -30.43 22.12
C ALA A 385 3.67 -31.95 22.42
N PRO A 386 2.55 -32.67 22.22
CA PRO A 386 2.49 -34.11 22.50
C PRO A 386 3.23 -34.97 21.45
N MET A 387 3.54 -34.43 20.26
CA MET A 387 4.08 -35.23 19.15
C MET A 387 5.42 -35.89 19.46
N GLN A 388 6.28 -35.24 20.26
CA GLN A 388 7.54 -35.87 20.66
C GLN A 388 7.26 -37.14 21.47
N ASN A 389 6.45 -37.05 22.52
CA ASN A 389 6.06 -38.20 23.35
C ASN A 389 5.30 -39.27 22.56
N TYR A 390 4.35 -38.86 21.71
CA TYR A 390 3.52 -39.76 20.89
C TYR A 390 4.36 -40.69 20.00
N VAL A 391 5.41 -40.14 19.39
CA VAL A 391 6.29 -40.89 18.48
C VAL A 391 7.40 -41.62 19.24
N GLU A 392 7.98 -40.98 20.24
CA GLU A 392 9.16 -41.47 20.97
C GLU A 392 8.84 -42.66 21.86
N ASN A 393 7.87 -42.50 22.75
CA ASN A 393 7.59 -43.44 23.84
C ASN A 393 6.67 -44.58 23.37
N ALA A 394 6.86 -45.76 23.97
CA ALA A 394 5.98 -46.89 23.78
C ALA A 394 4.71 -46.74 24.63
N ARG A 395 3.64 -47.45 24.26
CA ARG A 395 2.34 -47.34 24.93
C ARG A 395 2.34 -47.90 26.36
N ASP A 396 3.27 -48.80 26.65
CA ASP A 396 3.51 -49.46 27.92
C ASP A 396 4.55 -48.74 28.80
N ASP A 397 5.01 -47.56 28.39
CA ASP A 397 5.93 -46.75 29.21
C ASP A 397 5.28 -46.44 30.57
N PRO A 398 5.92 -46.82 31.69
CA PRO A 398 5.30 -46.78 33.01
C PRO A 398 5.29 -45.37 33.62
N LEU A 399 6.08 -44.44 33.08
CA LEU A 399 6.26 -43.11 33.65
C LEU A 399 5.59 -42.03 32.78
N ARG A 400 5.54 -42.24 31.46
CA ARG A 400 5.11 -41.19 30.52
C ARG A 400 4.13 -41.71 29.48
N PRO A 401 3.32 -40.81 28.90
CA PRO A 401 2.46 -41.18 27.80
C PRO A 401 3.30 -41.49 26.55
N GLY A 402 2.91 -42.54 25.84
CA GLY A 402 3.50 -42.96 24.58
C GLY A 402 2.50 -43.71 23.69
N ALA A 403 2.86 -43.88 22.42
CA ALA A 403 2.01 -44.60 21.47
C ALA A 403 2.82 -45.43 20.47
N LEU A 404 3.77 -44.82 19.74
CA LEU A 404 4.40 -45.47 18.58
C LEU A 404 5.74 -46.14 18.88
N GLY A 405 6.43 -45.80 19.98
CA GLY A 405 7.68 -46.44 20.40
C GLY A 405 8.80 -46.40 19.36
N ARG A 406 8.91 -45.33 18.56
CA ARG A 406 9.90 -45.20 17.47
C ARG A 406 11.21 -44.55 17.92
N GLY A 407 11.28 -44.10 19.17
CA GLY A 407 12.46 -43.49 19.75
C GLY A 407 12.69 -42.03 19.35
N GLN A 408 13.54 -41.36 20.12
CA GLN A 408 13.76 -39.91 20.09
C GLN A 408 14.19 -39.38 18.72
N SER A 409 15.03 -40.13 18.01
CA SER A 409 15.56 -39.72 16.70
C SER A 409 14.44 -39.58 15.65
N ILE A 410 13.55 -40.58 15.56
CA ILE A 410 12.44 -40.55 14.60
C ILE A 410 11.42 -39.48 15.00
N ALA A 411 11.12 -39.35 16.30
CA ALA A 411 10.23 -38.31 16.83
C ALA A 411 10.72 -36.89 16.48
N THR A 412 12.02 -36.63 16.70
CA THR A 412 12.67 -35.37 16.37
C THR A 412 12.62 -35.09 14.87
N GLY A 413 12.90 -36.10 14.03
CA GLY A 413 12.82 -35.98 12.57
C GLY A 413 11.42 -35.64 12.08
N ILE A 414 10.36 -36.25 12.64
CA ILE A 414 8.96 -35.96 12.31
C ILE A 414 8.56 -34.54 12.75
N ASN A 415 9.00 -34.10 13.94
CA ASN A 415 8.82 -32.72 14.41
C ASN A 415 9.40 -31.69 13.44
N TYR A 416 10.63 -31.91 12.99
CA TYR A 416 11.27 -31.05 12.00
C TYR A 416 10.60 -31.12 10.63
N PHE A 417 10.18 -32.30 10.17
CA PHE A 417 9.42 -32.44 8.93
C PHE A 417 8.13 -31.62 8.97
N PHE A 418 7.34 -31.75 10.04
CA PHE A 418 6.08 -31.03 10.16
C PHE A 418 6.29 -29.51 10.22
N THR A 419 7.31 -29.07 10.96
CA THR A 419 7.68 -27.65 11.00
C THR A 419 8.10 -27.15 9.63
N ALA A 420 8.98 -27.88 8.93
CA ALA A 420 9.42 -27.52 7.58
C ALA A 420 8.25 -27.38 6.61
N TRP A 421 7.30 -28.32 6.68
CA TRP A 421 6.11 -28.33 5.86
C TRP A 421 5.17 -27.14 6.18
N CYS A 422 4.90 -26.87 7.45
CA CYS A 422 4.03 -25.77 7.88
C CYS A 422 4.56 -24.36 7.51
N TYR A 423 5.88 -24.20 7.35
CA TYR A 423 6.50 -22.94 6.93
C TYR A 423 6.79 -22.87 5.42
N MET A 424 6.61 -23.97 4.67
CA MET A 424 6.72 -24.00 3.21
C MET A 424 5.35 -23.93 2.52
N ALA A 425 4.34 -24.61 3.06
CA ALA A 425 2.98 -24.65 2.53
C ALA A 425 2.30 -23.26 2.36
N PRO A 426 2.59 -22.22 3.18
CA PRO A 426 2.04 -20.88 2.96
C PRO A 426 2.37 -20.29 1.58
N LEU A 427 3.48 -20.69 0.96
CA LEU A 427 3.82 -20.27 -0.40
C LEU A 427 2.79 -20.79 -1.42
N ILE A 428 2.36 -22.04 -1.25
CA ILE A 428 1.32 -22.67 -2.08
C ILE A 428 -0.03 -21.98 -1.83
N GLY A 429 -0.36 -21.72 -0.56
CA GLY A 429 -1.58 -21.01 -0.17
C GLY A 429 -1.67 -19.59 -0.73
N ALA A 430 -0.56 -18.85 -0.77
CA ALA A 430 -0.50 -17.52 -1.37
C ALA A 430 -0.73 -17.57 -2.89
N ILE A 431 -0.04 -18.45 -3.60
CA ILE A 431 -0.20 -18.61 -5.06
C ILE A 431 -1.65 -18.98 -5.40
N MET A 432 -2.25 -19.91 -4.67
CA MET A 432 -3.64 -20.31 -4.91
C MET A 432 -4.64 -19.16 -4.70
N ALA A 433 -4.44 -18.33 -3.68
CA ALA A 433 -5.30 -17.19 -3.42
C ALA A 433 -5.15 -16.08 -4.46
N ASP A 434 -3.91 -15.71 -4.80
CA ASP A 434 -3.63 -14.57 -5.68
C ASP A 434 -3.87 -14.91 -7.17
N SER A 435 -3.79 -16.20 -7.55
CA SER A 435 -3.83 -16.61 -8.96
C SER A 435 -5.12 -17.32 -9.39
N LEU A 436 -5.78 -18.07 -8.48
CA LEU A 436 -6.82 -19.04 -8.86
C LEU A 436 -8.15 -18.83 -8.11
N LEU A 437 -8.13 -18.89 -6.78
CA LEU A 437 -9.35 -19.08 -5.98
C LEU A 437 -9.85 -17.82 -5.27
N GLY A 438 -8.98 -16.83 -5.04
CA GLY A 438 -9.24 -15.71 -4.13
C GLY A 438 -9.08 -16.11 -2.66
N ARG A 439 -8.77 -15.12 -1.80
CA ARG A 439 -8.33 -15.35 -0.40
C ARG A 439 -9.33 -16.13 0.44
N PHE A 440 -10.60 -15.74 0.44
CA PHE A 440 -11.62 -16.38 1.28
C PHE A 440 -11.81 -17.87 0.92
N ARG A 441 -11.84 -18.21 -0.37
CA ARG A 441 -11.98 -19.62 -0.81
C ARG A 441 -10.75 -20.45 -0.46
N THR A 442 -9.56 -19.87 -0.55
CA THR A 442 -8.32 -20.54 -0.12
C THR A 442 -8.31 -20.80 1.39
N ILE A 443 -8.82 -19.88 2.21
CA ILE A 443 -8.97 -20.08 3.66
C ILE A 443 -9.95 -21.23 3.95
N CYS A 444 -11.11 -21.26 3.28
CA CYS A 444 -12.08 -22.36 3.45
C CYS A 444 -11.49 -23.72 3.04
N LEU A 445 -10.76 -23.76 1.93
CA LEU A 445 -10.06 -24.98 1.50
C LEU A 445 -8.99 -25.40 2.51
N GLY A 446 -8.24 -24.45 3.06
CA GLY A 446 -7.25 -24.68 4.11
C GLY A 446 -7.90 -25.24 5.38
N ALA A 447 -9.02 -24.67 5.81
CA ALA A 447 -9.79 -25.16 6.96
C ALA A 447 -10.32 -26.58 6.73
N ALA A 448 -10.77 -26.91 5.52
CA ALA A 448 -11.20 -28.27 5.16
C ALA A 448 -10.04 -29.27 5.26
N PHE A 449 -8.87 -28.95 4.69
CA PHE A 449 -7.69 -29.82 4.79
C PHE A 449 -7.23 -30.02 6.24
N ALA A 450 -7.18 -28.94 7.04
CA ALA A 450 -6.82 -29.01 8.45
C ALA A 450 -7.82 -29.86 9.24
N SER A 451 -9.12 -29.68 9.02
CA SER A 451 -10.19 -30.46 9.67
C SER A 451 -10.06 -31.95 9.34
N CYS A 452 -9.87 -32.29 8.06
CA CYS A 452 -9.68 -33.68 7.62
C CYS A 452 -8.42 -34.31 8.22
N GLY A 453 -7.30 -33.57 8.23
CA GLY A 453 -6.05 -34.07 8.81
C GLY A 453 -6.15 -34.31 10.32
N VAL A 454 -6.77 -33.39 11.07
CA VAL A 454 -7.01 -33.56 12.51
C VAL A 454 -7.98 -34.72 12.78
N LEU A 455 -9.01 -34.90 11.96
CA LEU A 455 -9.93 -36.04 12.07
C LEU A 455 -9.21 -37.38 11.88
N ILE A 456 -8.32 -37.48 10.89
CA ILE A 456 -7.49 -38.67 10.67
C ILE A 456 -6.59 -38.91 11.88
N LEU A 457 -5.92 -37.88 12.39
CA LEU A 457 -5.06 -37.99 13.56
C LEU A 457 -5.84 -38.49 14.79
N PHE A 458 -7.01 -37.91 15.04
CA PHE A 458 -7.93 -38.32 16.09
C PHE A 458 -8.32 -39.80 15.97
N VAL A 459 -8.82 -40.23 14.81
CA VAL A 459 -9.28 -41.63 14.61
C VAL A 459 -8.12 -42.64 14.71
N THR A 460 -6.95 -42.28 14.19
CA THR A 460 -5.78 -43.17 14.18
C THR A 460 -5.05 -43.25 15.52
N SER A 461 -5.31 -42.31 16.42
CA SER A 461 -4.79 -42.29 17.80
C SER A 461 -5.60 -43.12 18.80
N PHE A 462 -6.75 -43.67 18.41
CA PHE A 462 -7.50 -44.59 19.28
C PHE A 462 -6.68 -45.86 19.56
N PRO A 463 -6.75 -46.41 20.78
CA PRO A 463 -6.19 -47.72 21.13
C PRO A 463 -6.36 -48.80 20.05
N MET A 464 -7.60 -49.02 19.61
CA MET A 464 -7.94 -50.06 18.62
C MET A 464 -7.28 -49.84 17.26
N SER A 465 -7.07 -48.57 16.88
CA SER A 465 -6.42 -48.19 15.62
C SER A 465 -4.90 -48.35 15.72
N LEU A 466 -4.32 -47.98 16.86
CA LEU A 466 -2.90 -48.18 17.17
C LEU A 466 -2.54 -49.67 17.16
N ASP A 467 -3.37 -50.51 17.76
CA ASP A 467 -3.17 -51.96 17.82
C ASP A 467 -3.19 -52.62 16.43
N LYS A 468 -3.93 -52.03 15.47
CA LYS A 468 -3.95 -52.43 14.06
C LYS A 468 -2.81 -51.81 13.22
N GLY A 469 -1.91 -51.05 13.83
CA GLY A 469 -0.77 -50.42 13.15
C GLY A 469 -1.11 -49.15 12.35
N ALA A 470 -2.30 -48.57 12.52
CA ALA A 470 -2.72 -47.38 11.78
C ALA A 470 -2.07 -46.08 12.26
N GLY A 471 -1.42 -46.07 13.43
CA GLY A 471 -0.92 -44.87 14.09
C GLY A 471 0.12 -44.07 13.30
N LEU A 472 1.18 -44.72 12.81
CA LEU A 472 2.26 -44.03 12.07
C LEU A 472 1.83 -43.58 10.66
N PRO A 473 1.20 -44.43 9.82
CA PRO A 473 0.67 -43.98 8.53
C PRO A 473 -0.38 -42.87 8.69
N GLY A 474 -1.25 -43.00 9.71
CA GLY A 474 -2.24 -42.00 10.08
C GLY A 474 -1.63 -40.65 10.42
N LEU A 475 -0.60 -40.65 11.27
CA LEU A 475 0.15 -39.45 11.62
C LEU A 475 0.74 -38.77 10.39
N ILE A 476 1.45 -39.49 9.51
CA ILE A 476 2.09 -38.89 8.33
C ILE A 476 1.06 -38.23 7.40
N VAL A 477 -0.04 -38.93 7.10
CA VAL A 477 -1.13 -38.39 6.26
C VAL A 477 -1.75 -37.16 6.92
N ALA A 478 -2.01 -37.23 8.23
CA ALA A 478 -2.54 -36.10 8.98
C ALA A 478 -1.61 -34.88 8.91
N LEU A 479 -0.31 -35.03 9.18
CA LEU A 479 0.66 -33.93 9.17
C LEU A 479 0.76 -33.25 7.79
N VAL A 480 0.69 -34.02 6.70
CA VAL A 480 0.69 -33.47 5.34
C VAL A 480 -0.57 -32.63 5.08
N LEU A 481 -1.75 -33.17 5.39
CA LEU A 481 -3.02 -32.45 5.21
C LEU A 481 -3.12 -31.21 6.10
N ILE A 482 -2.72 -31.31 7.37
CA ILE A 482 -2.72 -30.19 8.30
C ILE A 482 -1.78 -29.09 7.82
N GLY A 483 -0.57 -29.42 7.37
CA GLY A 483 0.35 -28.41 6.85
C GLY A 483 -0.15 -27.73 5.58
N LEU A 484 -0.84 -28.45 4.66
CA LEU A 484 -1.54 -27.81 3.53
C LEU A 484 -2.63 -26.86 4.02
N GLY A 485 -3.39 -27.29 5.04
CA GLY A 485 -4.42 -26.48 5.67
C GLY A 485 -3.88 -25.18 6.25
N PHE A 486 -2.78 -25.28 7.01
CA PHE A 486 -2.09 -24.13 7.60
C PHE A 486 -1.51 -23.22 6.52
N GLY A 487 -1.01 -23.79 5.43
CA GLY A 487 -0.56 -23.05 4.26
C GLY A 487 -1.64 -22.14 3.70
N GLY A 488 -2.86 -22.65 3.51
CA GLY A 488 -3.99 -21.86 3.00
C GLY A 488 -4.46 -20.75 3.94
N ILE A 489 -4.30 -20.92 5.25
CA ILE A 489 -4.80 -19.99 6.27
C ILE A 489 -3.76 -18.90 6.55
N LYS A 490 -2.54 -19.29 6.90
CA LYS A 490 -1.46 -18.41 7.37
C LYS A 490 -1.06 -17.35 6.34
N SER A 491 -1.13 -17.68 5.05
CA SER A 491 -0.82 -16.73 3.98
C SER A 491 -1.94 -15.75 3.66
N ASN A 492 -3.18 -16.01 4.10
CA ASN A 492 -4.37 -15.31 3.59
C ASN A 492 -5.19 -14.60 4.67
N VAL A 493 -5.16 -15.05 5.93
CA VAL A 493 -5.95 -14.45 7.03
C VAL A 493 -5.51 -13.02 7.33
N SER A 494 -4.21 -12.77 7.54
CA SER A 494 -3.72 -11.42 7.84
C SER A 494 -4.01 -10.42 6.71
N PRO A 495 -3.77 -10.74 5.42
CA PRO A 495 -4.22 -9.89 4.32
C PRO A 495 -5.73 -9.65 4.31
N LEU A 496 -6.55 -10.69 4.53
CA LEU A 496 -8.01 -10.55 4.52
C LEU A 496 -8.51 -9.67 5.67
N ILE A 497 -7.90 -9.75 6.87
CA ILE A 497 -8.18 -8.86 8.00
C ILE A 497 -7.91 -7.40 7.62
N ALA A 498 -6.78 -7.13 6.97
CA ALA A 498 -6.45 -5.79 6.49
C ALA A 498 -7.48 -5.25 5.49
N GLU A 499 -8.05 -6.13 4.66
CA GLU A 499 -9.07 -5.77 3.66
C GLU A 499 -10.45 -5.50 4.25
N GLN A 500 -10.77 -6.08 5.41
CA GLN A 500 -12.07 -5.84 6.06
C GLN A 500 -12.17 -4.43 6.64
N TYR A 501 -11.03 -3.82 6.99
CA TYR A 501 -10.98 -2.41 7.32
C TYR A 501 -10.68 -1.62 6.04
N SER A 502 -11.73 -1.17 5.35
CA SER A 502 -11.61 -0.24 4.23
C SER A 502 -10.78 0.96 4.69
N ARG A 503 -9.83 1.43 3.87
CA ARG A 503 -8.96 2.59 4.19
C ARG A 503 -9.82 3.85 4.35
N LYS A 504 -10.45 4.01 5.52
CA LYS A 504 -11.19 5.21 5.89
C LYS A 504 -10.17 6.35 6.04
N PRO A 505 -10.50 7.57 5.59
CA PRO A 505 -9.62 8.72 5.81
C PRO A 505 -9.59 9.11 7.30
N LEU A 506 -8.56 9.87 7.68
CA LEU A 506 -8.47 10.54 8.97
C LEU A 506 -9.71 11.42 9.15
N ARG A 507 -10.45 11.27 10.27
CA ARG A 507 -11.72 11.99 10.49
C ARG A 507 -11.86 12.50 11.91
N THR A 508 -12.55 13.61 12.09
CA THR A 508 -12.94 14.07 13.44
C THR A 508 -14.25 13.41 13.87
N HIS A 509 -14.37 13.10 15.16
CA HIS A 509 -15.58 12.55 15.77
C HIS A 509 -15.74 13.13 17.17
N THR A 510 -16.97 13.42 17.59
CA THR A 510 -17.24 13.90 18.95
C THR A 510 -17.75 12.74 19.78
N LEU A 511 -17.07 12.43 20.89
CA LEU A 511 -17.50 11.37 21.81
C LEU A 511 -18.80 11.76 22.53
N GLU A 512 -19.52 10.78 23.09
CA GLU A 512 -20.75 11.00 23.88
C GLU A 512 -20.55 12.00 25.04
N GLY A 513 -19.31 12.16 25.53
CA GLY A 513 -18.93 13.14 26.55
C GLY A 513 -18.60 14.56 26.04
N GLY A 514 -18.79 14.85 24.75
CA GLY A 514 -18.53 16.17 24.15
C GLY A 514 -17.08 16.45 23.75
N GLU A 515 -16.15 15.53 24.01
CA GLU A 515 -14.74 15.65 23.58
C GLU A 515 -14.62 15.40 22.07
N LYS A 516 -14.07 16.36 21.32
CA LYS A 516 -13.73 16.21 19.90
C LYS A 516 -12.41 15.45 19.78
N VAL A 517 -12.42 14.33 19.08
CA VAL A 517 -11.26 13.44 18.90
C VAL A 517 -11.03 13.14 17.42
N ILE A 518 -9.82 12.70 17.09
CA ILE A 518 -9.46 12.28 15.73
C ILE A 518 -9.48 10.77 15.66
N ILE A 519 -10.28 10.20 14.78
CA ILE A 519 -10.24 8.79 14.46
C ILE A 519 -9.08 8.57 13.49
N ASP A 520 -8.06 7.87 13.97
CA ASP A 520 -6.84 7.57 13.22
C ASP A 520 -6.89 6.15 12.63
N PRO A 521 -6.94 6.01 11.29
CA PRO A 521 -6.96 4.71 10.61
C PRO A 521 -5.71 3.87 10.91
N ASN A 522 -4.54 4.49 11.05
CA ASN A 522 -3.30 3.77 11.35
C ASN A 522 -3.33 3.23 12.77
N LEU A 523 -3.78 4.03 13.74
CA LEU A 523 -3.98 3.59 15.13
C LEU A 523 -5.01 2.45 15.22
N THR A 524 -6.06 2.51 14.41
CA THR A 524 -7.09 1.48 14.33
C THR A 524 -6.51 0.17 13.80
N ILE A 525 -5.74 0.22 12.70
CA ILE A 525 -5.05 -0.95 12.14
C ILE A 525 -4.05 -1.53 13.14
N GLN A 526 -3.26 -0.70 13.81
CA GLN A 526 -2.34 -1.14 14.87
C GLN A 526 -3.09 -1.82 16.02
N THR A 527 -4.25 -1.28 16.41
CA THR A 527 -5.10 -1.88 17.46
C THR A 527 -5.68 -3.21 17.02
N ILE A 528 -6.15 -3.35 15.78
CA ILE A 528 -6.63 -4.61 15.19
C ILE A 528 -5.52 -5.66 15.24
N TYR A 529 -4.33 -5.33 14.74
CA TYR A 529 -3.18 -6.24 14.73
C TYR A 529 -2.66 -6.55 16.13
N GLY A 530 -2.71 -5.60 17.06
CA GLY A 530 -2.39 -5.82 18.46
C GLY A 530 -3.33 -6.83 19.11
N ARG A 531 -4.65 -6.68 18.92
CA ARG A 531 -5.66 -7.64 19.40
C ARG A 531 -5.50 -9.01 18.73
N TYR A 532 -5.22 -9.04 17.42
CA TYR A 532 -4.92 -10.26 16.68
C TYR A 532 -3.72 -11.02 17.26
N TYR A 533 -2.63 -10.30 17.59
CA TYR A 533 -1.45 -10.89 18.22
C TYR A 533 -1.76 -11.51 19.60
N TRP A 534 -2.61 -10.86 20.40
CA TRP A 534 -3.10 -11.44 21.66
C TRP A 534 -3.86 -12.75 21.45
N VAL A 535 -4.75 -12.81 20.46
CA VAL A 535 -5.51 -14.03 20.12
C VAL A 535 -4.57 -15.18 19.71
N ILE A 536 -3.55 -14.91 18.91
CA ILE A 536 -2.53 -15.91 18.51
C ILE A 536 -1.84 -16.52 19.74
N ASN A 537 -1.39 -15.67 20.66
CA ASN A 537 -0.67 -16.13 21.84
C ASN A 537 -1.58 -16.87 22.82
N LEU A 538 -2.85 -16.47 22.92
CA LEU A 538 -3.86 -17.23 23.67
C LEU A 538 -4.04 -18.64 23.08
N GLY A 539 -4.10 -18.76 21.76
CA GLY A 539 -4.12 -20.06 21.07
C GLY A 539 -2.89 -20.90 21.38
N ALA A 540 -1.72 -20.27 21.53
CA ALA A 540 -0.48 -21.00 21.85
C ALA A 540 -0.45 -21.62 23.25
N LEU A 541 -1.31 -21.18 24.18
CA LEU A 541 -1.46 -21.77 25.51
C LEU A 541 -2.24 -23.10 25.49
N SER A 542 -2.71 -23.55 24.31
CA SER A 542 -3.36 -24.86 24.13
C SER A 542 -2.47 -26.06 24.48
N VAL A 543 -1.16 -25.84 24.60
CA VAL A 543 -0.21 -26.82 25.15
C VAL A 543 -0.69 -27.33 26.51
N ILE A 544 -1.17 -26.44 27.39
CA ILE A 544 -1.58 -26.80 28.76
C ILE A 544 -2.69 -27.88 28.75
N PRO A 545 -3.88 -27.63 28.17
CA PRO A 545 -4.93 -28.65 28.15
C PRO A 545 -4.56 -29.90 27.33
N ALA A 546 -3.76 -29.76 26.25
CA ALA A 546 -3.33 -30.90 25.45
C ALA A 546 -2.44 -31.86 26.25
N SER A 547 -1.40 -31.35 26.92
CA SER A 547 -0.47 -32.14 27.72
C SER A 547 -1.15 -32.82 28.91
N TRP A 548 -2.12 -32.15 29.55
CA TRP A 548 -2.89 -32.76 30.65
C TRP A 548 -3.84 -33.87 30.16
N LEU A 549 -4.49 -33.69 29.01
CA LEU A 549 -5.35 -34.74 28.44
C LEU A 549 -4.57 -35.94 27.94
N GLU A 550 -3.38 -35.71 27.36
CA GLU A 550 -2.43 -36.77 27.03
C GLU A 550 -2.10 -37.60 28.28
N LEU A 551 -1.68 -36.92 29.37
CA LEU A 551 -1.24 -37.59 30.60
C LEU A 551 -2.36 -38.31 31.35
N LYS A 552 -3.57 -37.73 31.39
CA LYS A 552 -4.68 -38.25 32.22
C LYS A 552 -5.64 -39.16 31.47
N VAL A 553 -5.76 -39.02 30.14
CA VAL A 553 -6.71 -39.78 29.33
C VAL A 553 -5.96 -40.57 28.27
N SER A 554 -5.51 -39.90 27.20
CA SER A 554 -4.73 -40.46 26.09
C SER A 554 -4.56 -39.41 24.99
N PHE A 555 -3.72 -39.68 24.00
CA PHE A 555 -3.50 -38.83 22.83
C PHE A 555 -4.76 -38.53 22.01
N TRP A 556 -5.72 -39.46 21.91
CA TRP A 556 -6.97 -39.21 21.20
C TRP A 556 -7.78 -38.05 21.81
N ALA A 557 -7.72 -37.89 23.14
CA ALA A 557 -8.40 -36.80 23.82
C ALA A 557 -7.70 -35.46 23.56
N ALA A 558 -6.36 -35.46 23.54
CA ALA A 558 -5.58 -34.28 23.17
C ALA A 558 -5.87 -33.83 21.72
N PHE A 559 -6.00 -34.78 20.78
CA PHE A 559 -6.31 -34.50 19.37
C PHE A 559 -7.80 -34.23 19.09
N LEU A 560 -8.70 -34.53 20.01
CA LEU A 560 -10.11 -34.13 19.94
C LEU A 560 -10.27 -32.61 20.10
N LEU A 561 -9.46 -31.98 20.95
CA LEU A 561 -9.51 -30.52 21.17
C LEU A 561 -9.43 -29.72 19.85
N PRO A 562 -8.38 -29.88 19.01
CA PRO A 562 -8.33 -29.16 17.74
C PRO A 562 -9.47 -29.54 16.80
N LEU A 563 -10.01 -30.76 16.84
CA LEU A 563 -11.14 -31.17 16.00
C LEU A 563 -12.40 -30.34 16.35
N CYS A 564 -12.68 -30.16 17.64
CA CYS A 564 -13.79 -29.31 18.09
C CYS A 564 -13.61 -27.85 17.67
N PHE A 565 -12.39 -27.32 17.76
CA PHE A 565 -12.09 -25.95 17.31
C PHE A 565 -12.24 -25.80 15.79
N TRP A 566 -11.84 -26.79 15.00
CA TRP A 566 -12.06 -26.76 13.55
C TRP A 566 -13.54 -26.87 13.16
N ALA A 567 -14.34 -27.65 13.89
CA ALA A 567 -15.79 -27.70 13.69
C ALA A 567 -16.44 -26.33 13.97
N LEU A 568 -16.03 -25.66 15.05
CA LEU A 568 -16.46 -24.29 15.37
C LEU A 568 -16.05 -23.30 14.27
N THR A 569 -14.79 -23.34 13.84
CA THR A 569 -14.27 -22.48 12.77
C THR A 569 -15.02 -22.69 11.46
N ALA A 570 -15.31 -23.93 11.08
CA ALA A 570 -16.09 -24.24 9.87
C ALA A 570 -17.51 -23.66 9.95
N GLY A 571 -18.18 -23.79 11.09
CA GLY A 571 -19.50 -23.20 11.32
C GLY A 571 -19.49 -21.67 11.19
N ILE A 572 -18.49 -21.01 11.78
CA ILE A 572 -18.37 -19.54 11.73
C ILE A 572 -18.02 -19.05 10.32
N LEU A 573 -17.09 -19.71 9.62
CA LEU A 573 -16.75 -19.37 8.24
C LEU A 573 -17.95 -19.54 7.29
N ALA A 574 -18.78 -20.57 7.53
CA ALA A 574 -20.01 -20.77 6.76
C ALA A 574 -21.03 -19.64 7.00
N LEU A 575 -21.25 -19.24 8.25
CA LEU A 575 -22.18 -18.15 8.62
C LEU A 575 -21.69 -16.77 8.17
N ALA A 576 -20.38 -16.56 8.12
CA ALA A 576 -19.78 -15.26 7.79
C ALA A 576 -19.52 -15.06 6.28
N ARG A 577 -19.77 -16.07 5.44
CA ARG A 577 -19.51 -16.05 3.99
C ARG A 577 -20.03 -14.81 3.26
N GLY A 578 -21.20 -14.29 3.65
CA GLY A 578 -21.83 -13.13 3.02
C GLY A 578 -21.41 -11.78 3.57
N LYS A 579 -20.59 -11.74 4.64
CA LYS A 579 -20.23 -10.52 5.36
C LYS A 579 -18.84 -9.99 5.03
N TYR A 580 -18.05 -10.74 4.26
CA TYR A 580 -16.66 -10.39 3.97
C TYR A 580 -16.51 -9.66 2.64
N VAL A 581 -15.68 -8.62 2.64
CA VAL A 581 -15.21 -7.97 1.43
C VAL A 581 -14.09 -8.83 0.85
N VAL A 582 -14.28 -9.34 -0.38
CA VAL A 582 -13.32 -10.23 -1.06
C VAL A 582 -12.88 -9.59 -2.37
N GLN A 583 -11.59 -9.24 -2.46
CA GLN A 583 -11.00 -8.73 -3.71
C GLN A 583 -10.79 -9.85 -4.74
N LYS A 584 -10.86 -9.49 -6.03
CA LYS A 584 -10.62 -10.43 -7.14
C LYS A 584 -9.12 -10.77 -7.24
N PRO A 585 -8.76 -12.00 -7.67
CA PRO A 585 -7.36 -12.39 -7.82
C PRO A 585 -6.61 -11.47 -8.81
N THR A 586 -5.59 -10.77 -8.34
CA THR A 586 -4.63 -10.02 -9.15
C THR A 586 -3.36 -10.86 -9.22
N GLY A 587 -3.01 -11.36 -10.40
CA GLY A 587 -2.02 -12.44 -10.60
C GLY A 587 -0.72 -12.33 -9.78
N SER A 588 -0.11 -13.49 -9.49
CA SER A 588 0.96 -13.61 -8.50
C SER A 588 2.26 -12.88 -8.86
N VAL A 589 2.66 -11.95 -7.99
CA VAL A 589 3.95 -11.25 -8.03
C VAL A 589 5.13 -12.22 -7.91
N LEU A 590 4.96 -13.34 -7.20
CA LEU A 590 5.98 -14.39 -7.04
C LEU A 590 6.30 -15.09 -8.37
N VAL A 591 5.30 -15.31 -9.22
CA VAL A 591 5.49 -15.90 -10.54
C VAL A 591 6.32 -14.96 -11.42
N LYS A 592 6.05 -13.65 -11.38
CA LYS A 592 6.87 -12.65 -12.07
C LYS A 592 8.32 -12.66 -11.58
N ALA A 593 8.53 -12.67 -10.26
CA ALA A 593 9.86 -12.67 -9.65
C ALA A 593 10.69 -13.91 -10.03
N THR A 594 10.06 -15.11 -10.05
CA THR A 594 10.75 -16.35 -10.44
C THR A 594 11.11 -16.37 -11.93
N GLN A 595 10.27 -15.82 -12.80
CA GLN A 595 10.57 -15.65 -14.23
C GLN A 595 11.75 -14.72 -14.46
N VAL A 596 11.80 -13.58 -13.75
CA VAL A 596 12.93 -12.63 -13.78
C VAL A 596 14.23 -13.30 -13.31
N LEU A 597 14.19 -14.02 -12.18
CA LEU A 597 15.34 -14.75 -11.64
C LEU A 597 15.86 -15.79 -12.64
N TRP A 598 14.97 -16.55 -13.26
CA TRP A 598 15.33 -17.58 -14.24
C TRP A 598 15.95 -16.99 -15.51
N LEU A 599 15.40 -15.89 -16.02
CA LEU A 599 15.99 -15.17 -17.16
C LEU A 599 17.36 -14.56 -16.80
N GLY A 600 17.50 -13.99 -15.60
CA GLY A 600 18.79 -13.48 -15.11
C GLY A 600 19.85 -14.58 -14.93
N LEU A 601 19.45 -15.78 -14.51
CA LEU A 601 20.33 -16.96 -14.46
C LEU A 601 20.78 -17.39 -15.85
N LYS A 602 19.85 -17.46 -16.82
CA LYS A 602 20.19 -17.75 -18.22
C LYS A 602 21.05 -16.65 -18.86
N GLY A 603 20.90 -15.41 -18.42
CA GLY A 603 21.72 -14.25 -18.83
C GLY A 603 23.07 -14.14 -18.12
N GLY A 604 23.63 -15.24 -17.58
CA GLY A 604 24.97 -15.23 -16.97
C GLY A 604 25.03 -14.70 -15.55
N ARG A 605 23.97 -14.92 -14.74
CA ARG A 605 23.82 -14.41 -13.36
C ARG A 605 23.71 -12.89 -13.27
N ASN A 606 23.32 -12.24 -14.36
CA ASN A 606 23.04 -10.82 -14.39
C ASN A 606 21.53 -10.58 -14.44
N LEU A 607 20.95 -10.07 -13.35
CA LEU A 607 19.53 -9.72 -13.28
C LEU A 607 19.16 -8.60 -14.24
N ASP A 608 20.10 -7.73 -14.60
CA ASP A 608 19.86 -6.66 -15.56
C ASP A 608 19.57 -7.21 -16.98
N ALA A 609 19.94 -8.45 -17.28
CA ALA A 609 19.58 -9.13 -18.54
C ALA A 609 18.09 -9.52 -18.64
N ALA A 610 17.36 -9.53 -17.51
CA ALA A 610 15.94 -9.82 -17.46
C ALA A 610 15.06 -8.55 -17.56
N LYS A 611 15.69 -7.36 -17.68
CA LYS A 611 14.98 -6.10 -17.92
C LYS A 611 14.32 -6.13 -19.29
N PRO A 612 13.05 -5.71 -19.43
CA PRO A 612 12.42 -5.47 -20.72
C PRO A 612 13.32 -4.70 -21.70
N SER A 613 14.01 -3.65 -21.26
CA SER A 613 14.95 -2.87 -22.09
C SER A 613 16.14 -3.70 -22.64
N ALA A 614 16.69 -4.61 -21.83
CA ALA A 614 17.78 -5.50 -22.24
C ALA A 614 17.28 -6.70 -23.08
N LEU A 615 16.07 -7.18 -22.81
CA LEU A 615 15.42 -8.25 -23.57
C LEU A 615 14.99 -7.77 -24.96
N ALA A 616 14.59 -6.50 -25.10
CA ALA A 616 14.30 -5.89 -26.40
C ALA A 616 15.52 -5.90 -27.34
N GLN A 617 16.73 -5.75 -26.79
CA GLN A 617 17.99 -5.76 -27.54
C GLN A 617 18.47 -7.17 -27.91
N THR A 618 18.22 -8.16 -27.04
CA THR A 618 18.73 -9.54 -27.22
C THR A 618 17.71 -10.50 -27.86
N ARG A 619 16.41 -10.25 -27.69
CA ARG A 619 15.28 -11.04 -28.23
C ARG A 619 14.09 -10.13 -28.62
N PRO A 620 14.15 -9.49 -29.80
CA PRO A 620 13.09 -8.61 -30.29
C PRO A 620 11.73 -9.34 -30.34
N GLY A 621 10.66 -8.72 -29.82
CA GLY A 621 9.29 -9.26 -29.82
C GLY A 621 8.84 -9.99 -28.54
N THR A 622 9.70 -10.11 -27.53
CA THR A 622 9.32 -10.75 -26.24
C THR A 622 8.57 -9.76 -25.34
N VAL A 623 7.24 -9.88 -25.23
CA VAL A 623 6.44 -9.09 -24.27
C VAL A 623 6.44 -9.79 -22.91
N VAL A 624 6.98 -9.12 -21.90
CA VAL A 624 7.04 -9.63 -20.52
C VAL A 624 6.08 -8.87 -19.59
N PRO A 625 5.51 -9.52 -18.55
CA PRO A 625 4.49 -8.93 -17.67
C PRO A 625 5.05 -8.05 -16.52
N TRP A 626 6.33 -7.67 -16.58
CA TRP A 626 7.02 -6.81 -15.60
C TRP A 626 7.78 -5.68 -16.29
N ASP A 627 8.07 -4.60 -15.56
CA ASP A 627 8.84 -3.44 -16.04
C ASP A 627 10.29 -3.46 -15.52
N ASP A 628 11.12 -2.55 -16.03
CA ASP A 628 12.53 -2.40 -15.62
C ASP A 628 12.68 -2.07 -14.12
N GLU A 629 11.71 -1.32 -13.59
CA GLU A 629 11.64 -0.88 -12.20
C GLU A 629 11.47 -2.10 -11.27
N PHE A 630 10.56 -3.01 -11.59
CA PHE A 630 10.37 -4.27 -10.88
C PHE A 630 11.66 -5.10 -10.78
N VAL A 631 12.48 -5.14 -11.84
CA VAL A 631 13.77 -5.86 -11.82
C VAL A 631 14.76 -5.19 -10.86
N GLN A 632 14.76 -3.86 -10.79
CA GLN A 632 15.60 -3.12 -9.83
C GLN A 632 15.14 -3.32 -8.39
N GLU A 633 13.83 -3.24 -8.14
CA GLU A 633 13.20 -3.55 -6.85
C GLU A 633 13.57 -4.98 -6.39
N LEU A 634 13.50 -5.95 -7.29
CA LEU A 634 13.85 -7.35 -6.99
C LEU A 634 15.34 -7.49 -6.64
N LYS A 635 16.25 -6.78 -7.33
CA LYS A 635 17.68 -6.78 -7.02
C LYS A 635 17.96 -6.25 -5.62
N ARG A 636 17.27 -5.18 -5.19
CA ARG A 636 17.36 -4.64 -3.83
C ARG A 636 16.83 -5.63 -2.79
N ALA A 637 15.68 -6.25 -3.07
CA ALA A 637 15.10 -7.28 -2.21
C ALA A 637 16.02 -8.49 -2.02
N LEU A 638 16.73 -8.94 -3.06
CA LEU A 638 17.71 -10.03 -2.97
C LEU A 638 18.91 -9.68 -2.11
N VAL A 639 19.37 -8.42 -2.12
CA VAL A 639 20.43 -7.96 -1.21
C VAL A 639 19.96 -8.05 0.23
N ALA A 640 18.72 -7.65 0.54
CA ALA A 640 18.14 -7.85 1.88
C ALA A 640 18.08 -9.33 2.27
N CYS A 641 17.72 -10.21 1.32
CA CYS A 641 17.66 -11.65 1.54
C CYS A 641 19.02 -12.29 1.89
N THR A 642 20.15 -11.65 1.58
CA THR A 642 21.47 -12.18 1.97
C THR A 642 21.66 -12.27 3.49
N VAL A 643 20.99 -11.41 4.26
CA VAL A 643 20.98 -11.44 5.73
C VAL A 643 20.24 -12.69 6.24
N PHE A 644 19.22 -13.14 5.50
CA PHE A 644 18.37 -14.26 5.90
C PHE A 644 19.08 -15.61 5.78
N CYS A 645 20.09 -15.73 4.92
CA CYS A 645 20.83 -16.98 4.68
C CYS A 645 21.48 -17.56 5.95
N VAL A 646 21.63 -16.77 7.01
CA VAL A 646 22.22 -17.20 8.28
C VAL A 646 21.17 -17.73 9.28
N PHE A 647 19.90 -17.33 9.13
CA PHE A 647 18.80 -17.73 10.02
C PHE A 647 18.51 -19.24 10.06
N PRO A 648 18.77 -20.08 9.04
CA PRO A 648 18.57 -21.52 9.16
C PRO A 648 19.28 -22.14 10.38
N ILE A 649 20.47 -21.66 10.75
CA ILE A 649 21.21 -22.14 11.94
C ILE A 649 20.45 -21.79 13.24
N PHE A 650 19.92 -20.57 13.31
CA PHE A 650 19.08 -20.13 14.42
C PHE A 650 17.84 -21.03 14.56
N TRP A 651 17.20 -21.37 13.45
CA TRP A 651 16.00 -22.22 13.46
C TRP A 651 16.27 -23.66 13.89
N ILE A 652 17.46 -24.21 13.61
CA ILE A 652 17.86 -25.52 14.15
C ILE A 652 17.92 -25.48 15.68
N CYS A 653 18.53 -24.43 16.24
CA CYS A 653 18.64 -24.23 17.68
C CYS A 653 17.27 -23.99 18.33
N TYR A 654 16.46 -23.11 17.73
CA TYR A 654 15.10 -22.84 18.19
C TYR A 654 14.22 -24.10 18.15
N GLY A 655 14.34 -24.94 17.11
CA GLY A 655 13.58 -26.18 16.99
C GLY A 655 13.88 -27.22 18.09
N GLN A 656 14.98 -27.08 18.83
CA GLN A 656 15.28 -27.96 19.97
C GLN A 656 14.23 -27.85 21.07
N THR A 657 13.57 -26.70 21.24
CA THR A 657 12.61 -26.47 22.32
C THR A 657 11.33 -27.29 22.19
N ASN A 658 10.97 -27.70 20.97
CA ASN A 658 9.80 -28.53 20.69
C ASN A 658 10.14 -30.02 20.54
N SER A 659 11.42 -30.39 20.57
CA SER A 659 11.90 -31.76 20.37
C SER A 659 12.74 -32.20 21.56
N ASN A 660 14.05 -31.98 21.50
CA ASN A 660 14.98 -32.49 22.50
C ASN A 660 14.81 -31.90 23.90
N PHE A 661 14.22 -30.70 24.06
CA PHE A 661 13.86 -30.17 25.38
C PHE A 661 12.78 -31.02 26.05
N VAL A 662 11.81 -31.50 25.26
CA VAL A 662 10.71 -32.36 25.75
C VAL A 662 11.26 -33.72 26.19
N SER A 663 12.16 -34.32 25.40
CA SER A 663 12.84 -35.57 25.76
C SER A 663 13.77 -35.38 26.97
N GLN A 664 14.48 -34.25 27.07
CA GLN A 664 15.29 -33.92 28.24
C GLN A 664 14.42 -33.78 29.49
N ALA A 665 13.33 -33.01 29.42
CA ALA A 665 12.37 -32.84 30.52
C ALA A 665 11.78 -34.18 30.96
N ALA A 666 11.60 -35.09 30.01
CA ALA A 666 11.18 -36.44 30.26
C ALA A 666 12.11 -37.09 31.30
N SER A 667 13.43 -37.08 31.07
CA SER A 667 14.43 -37.70 31.96
C SER A 667 14.58 -37.10 33.36
N MET A 668 13.89 -35.99 33.64
CA MET A 668 13.96 -35.23 34.88
C MET A 668 12.79 -35.56 35.83
N GLN A 669 12.92 -35.18 37.10
CA GLN A 669 11.82 -35.20 38.06
C GLN A 669 10.82 -34.10 37.74
N THR A 670 9.60 -34.49 37.33
CA THR A 670 8.55 -33.55 36.91
C THR A 670 7.51 -33.26 37.98
N PHE A 671 7.56 -33.92 39.14
CA PHE A 671 6.59 -33.76 40.24
C PHE A 671 5.12 -33.85 39.81
N GLY A 672 4.82 -34.70 38.82
CA GLY A 672 3.47 -34.91 38.29
C GLY A 672 3.04 -33.95 37.18
N ILE A 673 3.91 -33.02 36.77
CA ILE A 673 3.70 -32.15 35.62
C ILE A 673 4.07 -32.92 34.33
N PRO A 674 3.28 -32.83 33.25
CA PRO A 674 3.67 -33.39 31.95
C PRO A 674 4.95 -32.75 31.42
N ASN A 675 5.89 -33.55 30.88
CA ASN A 675 7.19 -33.07 30.41
C ASN A 675 7.07 -32.11 29.21
N ASP A 676 6.12 -32.36 28.32
CA ASP A 676 5.81 -31.54 27.15
C ASP A 676 5.09 -30.22 27.51
N MET A 677 4.48 -30.13 28.71
CA MET A 677 3.84 -28.89 29.20
C MET A 677 4.85 -27.76 29.41
N MET A 678 6.13 -28.07 29.62
CA MET A 678 7.19 -27.07 29.81
C MET A 678 7.30 -26.08 28.64
N GLY A 679 6.84 -26.47 27.44
CA GLY A 679 6.73 -25.59 26.28
C GLY A 679 5.80 -24.39 26.47
N CYS A 680 4.89 -24.40 27.46
CA CYS A 680 3.98 -23.29 27.74
C CYS A 680 4.71 -22.02 28.23
N PHE A 681 5.90 -22.17 28.83
CA PHE A 681 6.70 -21.03 29.28
C PHE A 681 7.19 -20.16 28.12
N GLY A 682 7.35 -20.71 26.91
CA GLY A 682 7.71 -19.95 25.72
C GLY A 682 6.77 -18.75 25.46
N PRO A 683 5.48 -18.97 25.12
CA PRO A 683 4.54 -17.88 24.90
C PRO A 683 4.32 -16.99 26.14
N ILE A 684 4.36 -17.54 27.36
CA ILE A 684 4.26 -16.74 28.60
C ILE A 684 5.41 -15.73 28.70
N PHE A 685 6.64 -16.17 28.44
CA PHE A 685 7.80 -15.26 28.46
C PHE A 685 7.78 -14.27 27.30
N VAL A 686 7.34 -14.67 26.11
CA VAL A 686 7.18 -13.72 24.98
C VAL A 686 6.20 -12.59 25.36
N LEU A 687 5.03 -12.93 25.90
CA LEU A 687 4.01 -11.96 26.30
C LEU A 687 4.45 -11.03 27.44
N THR A 688 5.30 -11.52 28.35
CA THR A 688 5.78 -10.73 29.50
C THR A 688 7.04 -9.91 29.17
N LEU A 689 7.97 -10.46 28.38
CA LEU A 689 9.22 -9.80 28.02
C LEU A 689 9.07 -8.72 26.94
N LEU A 690 8.13 -8.88 26.00
CA LEU A 690 7.88 -7.88 24.96
C LEU A 690 7.61 -6.46 25.53
N PRO A 691 6.63 -6.25 26.44
CA PRO A 691 6.39 -4.93 27.01
C PRO A 691 7.57 -4.44 27.87
N VAL A 692 8.34 -5.34 28.50
CA VAL A 692 9.55 -4.98 29.25
C VAL A 692 10.63 -4.45 28.31
N LEU A 693 10.85 -5.09 27.16
CA LEU A 693 11.81 -4.62 26.17
C LEU A 693 11.44 -3.23 25.64
N GLU A 694 10.18 -3.04 25.28
CA GLU A 694 9.70 -1.79 24.65
C GLU A 694 9.57 -0.63 25.64
N LYS A 695 9.06 -0.88 26.86
CA LYS A 695 8.78 0.21 27.83
C LYS A 695 9.92 0.46 28.80
N VAL A 696 10.80 -0.51 29.02
CA VAL A 696 11.89 -0.41 30.00
C VAL A 696 13.26 -0.48 29.33
N VAL A 697 13.58 -1.55 28.61
CA VAL A 697 14.95 -1.79 28.13
C VAL A 697 15.36 -0.81 27.03
N TYR A 698 14.60 -0.67 25.94
CA TYR A 698 14.96 0.23 24.84
C TYR A 698 14.97 1.71 25.26
N PRO A 699 13.99 2.22 26.05
CA PRO A 699 14.06 3.59 26.58
C PRO A 699 15.24 3.80 27.54
N THR A 700 15.63 2.79 28.31
CA THR A 700 16.81 2.89 29.19
C THR A 700 18.09 2.93 28.37
N LEU A 701 18.23 2.08 27.33
CA LEU A 701 19.38 2.11 26.43
C LEU A 701 19.49 3.44 25.67
N SER A 702 18.35 4.01 25.25
CA SER A 702 18.33 5.31 24.58
C SER A 702 18.73 6.46 25.51
N ARG A 703 18.41 6.39 26.82
CA ARG A 703 18.95 7.31 27.85
C ARG A 703 20.49 7.25 27.93
N PHE A 704 21.08 6.07 27.71
CA PHE A 704 22.53 5.89 27.62
C PHE A 704 23.10 6.18 26.21
N ARG A 705 22.30 6.74 25.29
CA ARG A 705 22.65 7.01 23.87
C ARG A 705 23.03 5.77 23.07
N ILE A 706 22.57 4.59 23.50
CA ILE A 706 22.74 3.32 22.78
C ILE A 706 21.41 3.04 22.06
N ASN A 707 21.38 3.25 20.74
CA ASN A 707 20.24 2.89 19.90
C ASN A 707 20.56 1.58 19.18
N PRO A 708 20.09 0.42 19.66
CA PRO A 708 20.45 -0.87 19.09
C PRO A 708 19.81 -1.03 17.71
N LYS A 709 20.64 -1.03 16.67
CA LYS A 709 20.24 -1.21 15.27
C LYS A 709 19.82 -2.67 14.98
N PRO A 710 19.08 -2.95 13.90
CA PRO A 710 18.56 -4.28 13.60
C PRO A 710 19.62 -5.38 13.56
N ILE A 711 20.78 -5.20 12.92
CA ILE A 711 21.81 -6.24 12.86
C ILE A 711 22.41 -6.49 14.25
N SER A 712 22.60 -5.43 15.03
CA SER A 712 23.08 -5.52 16.41
C SER A 712 22.08 -6.27 17.32
N ARG A 713 20.76 -6.02 17.18
CA ARG A 713 19.69 -6.74 17.88
C ARG A 713 19.66 -8.23 17.49
N ILE A 714 19.74 -8.54 16.18
CA ILE A 714 19.77 -9.93 15.69
C ILE A 714 21.01 -10.66 16.22
N THR A 715 22.18 -10.00 16.23
CA THR A 715 23.41 -10.56 16.80
C THR A 715 23.24 -10.88 18.28
N ALA A 716 22.66 -9.97 19.07
CA ALA A 716 22.38 -10.20 20.49
C ALA A 716 21.42 -11.39 20.68
N GLY A 717 20.42 -11.53 19.80
CA GLY A 717 19.57 -12.72 19.76
C GLY A 717 20.35 -14.00 19.50
N PHE A 718 21.22 -14.04 18.48
CA PHE A 718 22.06 -15.22 18.20
C PHE A 718 22.98 -15.60 19.35
N VAL A 719 23.58 -14.61 20.03
CA VAL A 719 24.38 -14.85 21.24
C VAL A 719 23.50 -15.42 22.36
N THR A 720 22.32 -14.85 22.57
CA THR A 720 21.36 -15.34 23.58
C THR A 720 20.96 -16.79 23.29
N MET A 721 20.65 -17.14 22.04
CA MET A 721 20.36 -18.52 21.63
C MET A 721 21.54 -19.46 21.89
N ALA A 722 22.77 -19.05 21.57
CA ALA A 722 23.96 -19.84 21.86
C ALA A 722 24.11 -20.10 23.36
N CYS A 723 23.90 -19.07 24.20
CA CYS A 723 23.88 -19.22 25.66
C CYS A 723 22.76 -20.16 26.13
N THR A 724 21.56 -20.09 25.54
CA THR A 724 20.44 -20.98 25.88
C THR A 724 20.79 -22.45 25.61
N ILE A 725 21.30 -22.75 24.42
CA ILE A 725 21.67 -24.12 24.05
C ILE A 725 22.87 -24.60 24.89
N GLY A 726 23.85 -23.73 25.17
CA GLY A 726 24.96 -24.05 26.08
C GLY A 726 24.50 -24.32 27.51
N TYR A 727 23.56 -23.54 28.04
CA TYR A 727 22.94 -23.79 29.34
C TYR A 727 22.19 -25.12 29.37
N THR A 728 21.45 -25.43 28.30
CA THR A 728 20.74 -26.70 28.14
C THR A 728 21.70 -27.89 28.04
N ALA A 729 22.86 -27.72 27.41
CA ALA A 729 23.94 -28.71 27.42
C ALA A 729 24.46 -28.94 28.85
N GLY A 730 24.60 -27.89 29.64
CA GLY A 730 24.96 -27.98 31.06
C GLY A 730 23.92 -28.73 31.89
N ILE A 731 22.62 -28.51 31.64
CA ILE A 731 21.54 -29.30 32.25
C ILE A 731 21.66 -30.77 31.83
N GLN A 732 21.93 -31.06 30.56
CA GLN A 732 22.08 -32.43 30.09
C GLN A 732 23.27 -33.14 30.75
N ASP A 733 24.42 -32.46 30.87
CA ASP A 733 25.60 -32.97 31.58
C ASP A 733 25.30 -33.21 33.07
N TYR A 734 24.54 -32.31 33.70
CA TYR A 734 24.07 -32.49 35.08
C TYR A 734 23.15 -33.72 35.22
N ILE A 735 22.22 -33.93 34.28
CA ILE A 735 21.36 -35.12 34.25
C ILE A 735 22.21 -36.39 34.17
N TYR A 736 23.20 -36.43 33.27
CA TYR A 736 24.09 -37.60 33.12
C TYR A 736 24.99 -37.86 34.32
N LYS A 737 25.20 -36.88 35.20
CA LYS A 737 25.95 -37.03 36.46
C LYS A 737 25.05 -37.36 37.65
N SER A 738 23.74 -37.20 37.51
CA SER A 738 22.77 -37.41 38.58
C SER A 738 22.35 -38.88 38.66
N PRO A 739 22.13 -39.43 39.88
CA PRO A 739 21.59 -40.77 40.05
C PRO A 739 20.13 -40.84 39.55
N PRO A 740 19.59 -42.04 39.26
CA PRO A 740 20.21 -43.35 39.41
C PRO A 740 20.87 -43.91 38.13
N CYS A 741 20.54 -43.36 36.94
CA CYS A 741 21.06 -43.83 35.66
C CYS A 741 21.84 -42.72 34.93
N TYR A 742 23.17 -42.74 34.99
CA TYR A 742 24.09 -41.71 34.48
C TYR A 742 23.96 -41.41 32.97
N ASP A 743 24.89 -41.89 32.12
CA ASP A 743 24.92 -41.60 30.66
C ASP A 743 23.73 -42.17 29.87
N HIS A 744 22.89 -42.99 30.51
CA HIS A 744 21.74 -43.65 29.92
C HIS A 744 20.51 -43.49 30.82
N PRO A 745 19.97 -42.27 30.92
CA PRO A 745 18.79 -42.02 31.75
C PRO A 745 17.66 -42.97 31.35
N LEU A 746 16.94 -43.47 32.36
CA LEU A 746 15.74 -44.32 32.21
C LEU A 746 15.97 -45.69 31.54
N LYS A 747 17.22 -46.12 31.33
CA LYS A 747 17.53 -47.42 30.73
C LYS A 747 18.11 -48.39 31.75
N GLY A 748 17.65 -49.64 31.69
CA GLY A 748 18.20 -50.74 32.48
C GLY A 748 17.68 -50.81 33.92
N SER A 749 18.28 -51.68 34.72
CA SER A 749 17.87 -51.95 36.10
C SER A 749 18.06 -50.78 37.07
N CYS A 750 18.94 -49.83 36.75
CA CYS A 750 19.17 -48.63 37.57
C CYS A 750 17.94 -47.72 37.66
N SER A 751 16.99 -47.81 36.72
CA SER A 751 15.78 -46.99 36.68
C SER A 751 14.52 -47.73 37.11
N ASP A 752 14.66 -48.92 37.73
CA ASP A 752 13.53 -49.83 38.00
C ASP A 752 12.66 -50.07 36.76
N GLY A 753 13.32 -50.37 35.63
CA GLY A 753 12.65 -50.62 34.35
C GLY A 753 12.03 -49.35 33.71
N GLY A 754 12.62 -48.18 33.92
CA GLY A 754 12.17 -46.90 33.35
C GLY A 754 11.23 -46.07 34.25
N ARG A 755 10.96 -46.53 35.48
CA ARG A 755 10.05 -45.89 36.45
C ARG A 755 10.69 -44.75 37.25
N LEU A 756 12.00 -44.80 37.44
CA LEU A 756 12.75 -43.80 38.20
C LEU A 756 13.52 -42.86 37.25
N PRO A 757 13.10 -41.58 37.13
CA PRO A 757 13.88 -40.57 36.43
C PRO A 757 15.11 -40.14 37.26
N ASN A 758 16.07 -39.48 36.61
CA ASN A 758 17.25 -38.95 37.29
C ASN A 758 16.87 -37.80 38.24
N GLU A 759 17.65 -37.62 39.31
CA GLU A 759 17.48 -36.58 40.35
C GLU A 759 17.84 -35.17 39.86
N ALA A 760 17.25 -34.77 38.74
CA ALA A 760 17.34 -33.43 38.18
C ALA A 760 15.95 -32.82 38.16
N ASN A 761 15.79 -31.61 38.70
CA ASN A 761 14.51 -30.93 38.76
C ASN A 761 14.15 -30.30 37.40
N VAL A 762 12.98 -30.65 36.84
CA VAL A 762 12.51 -30.13 35.54
C VAL A 762 12.47 -28.59 35.48
N PHE A 763 12.26 -27.91 36.61
CA PHE A 763 12.19 -26.44 36.65
C PHE A 763 13.52 -25.75 36.31
N LEU A 764 14.64 -26.47 36.27
CA LEU A 764 15.91 -25.96 35.74
C LEU A 764 15.80 -25.56 34.26
N GLN A 765 14.79 -26.03 33.53
CA GLN A 765 14.54 -25.60 32.15
C GLN A 765 13.85 -24.24 32.03
N ILE A 766 13.24 -23.69 33.09
CA ILE A 766 12.52 -22.40 33.02
C ILE A 766 13.41 -21.26 32.51
N PRO A 767 14.65 -21.07 33.02
CA PRO A 767 15.58 -20.07 32.47
C PRO A 767 15.91 -20.31 30.99
N ALA A 768 16.00 -21.56 30.55
CA ALA A 768 16.25 -21.89 29.14
C ALA A 768 15.09 -21.44 28.23
N TYR A 769 13.84 -21.64 28.66
CA TYR A 769 12.67 -21.13 27.95
C TYR A 769 12.62 -19.59 27.94
N ALA A 770 12.96 -18.93 29.06
CA ALA A 770 13.04 -17.47 29.13
C ALA A 770 14.09 -16.88 28.17
N LEU A 771 15.28 -17.49 28.11
CA LEU A 771 16.35 -17.07 27.20
C LEU A 771 16.00 -17.37 25.73
N THR A 772 15.33 -18.50 25.45
CA THR A 772 14.76 -18.76 24.10
C THR A 772 13.81 -17.65 23.69
N ALA A 773 12.86 -17.29 24.56
CA ALA A 773 11.88 -16.23 24.27
C ALA A 773 12.54 -14.86 24.07
N LEU A 774 13.53 -14.50 24.91
CA LEU A 774 14.32 -13.29 24.71
C LEU A 774 15.06 -13.30 23.36
N SER A 775 15.65 -14.44 23.00
CA SER A 775 16.33 -14.61 21.73
C SER A 775 15.38 -14.50 20.54
N GLU A 776 14.17 -15.02 20.65
CA GLU A 776 13.12 -14.90 19.62
C GLU A 776 12.75 -13.43 19.39
N LEU A 777 12.52 -12.67 20.46
CA LEU A 777 12.22 -11.24 20.38
C LEU A 777 13.37 -10.44 19.74
N LEU A 778 14.62 -10.78 20.06
CA LEU A 778 15.79 -10.06 19.54
C LEU A 778 16.14 -10.43 18.09
N ALA A 779 16.04 -11.71 17.71
CA ALA A 779 16.42 -12.18 16.38
C ALA A 779 15.24 -12.33 15.41
N PHE A 780 14.20 -13.07 15.77
CA PHE A 780 13.10 -13.39 14.86
C PHE A 780 12.21 -12.18 14.59
N VAL A 781 11.75 -11.48 15.64
CA VAL A 781 10.89 -10.28 15.47
C VAL A 781 11.63 -9.19 14.73
N THR A 782 12.88 -8.89 15.11
CA THR A 782 13.73 -7.93 14.38
C THR A 782 14.03 -8.38 12.95
N GLY A 783 14.21 -9.69 12.70
CA GLY A 783 14.43 -10.23 11.36
C GLY A 783 13.22 -10.01 10.44
N MET A 784 12.00 -10.20 10.96
CA MET A 784 10.76 -9.86 10.27
C MET A 784 10.64 -8.35 10.02
N GLU A 785 10.95 -7.51 11.01
CA GLU A 785 10.98 -6.05 10.87
C GLU A 785 11.97 -5.61 9.78
N TYR A 786 13.17 -6.19 9.78
CA TYR A 786 14.19 -5.94 8.76
C TYR A 786 13.71 -6.39 7.37
N ALA A 787 13.07 -7.56 7.26
CA ALA A 787 12.51 -8.04 6.01
C ALA A 787 11.44 -7.11 5.44
N TYR A 788 10.59 -6.57 6.31
CA TYR A 788 9.54 -5.63 5.93
C TYR A 788 10.09 -4.26 5.50
N THR A 789 11.01 -3.71 6.29
CA THR A 789 11.57 -2.35 6.08
C THR A 789 12.54 -2.27 4.92
N LYS A 790 13.15 -3.38 4.51
CA LYS A 790 14.08 -3.43 3.35
C LYS A 790 13.43 -3.91 2.06
N ALA A 791 12.14 -4.23 2.10
CA ALA A 791 11.42 -4.68 0.93
C ALA A 791 10.68 -3.51 0.26
N PRO A 792 10.79 -3.37 -1.07
CA PRO A 792 9.98 -2.43 -1.85
C PRO A 792 8.49 -2.61 -1.58
N LYS A 793 7.70 -1.53 -1.65
CA LYS A 793 6.26 -1.52 -1.32
C LYS A 793 5.50 -2.63 -2.08
N SER A 794 5.84 -2.88 -3.33
CA SER A 794 5.26 -3.90 -4.22
C SER A 794 5.61 -5.36 -3.82
N MET A 795 6.68 -5.59 -3.06
CA MET A 795 7.25 -6.92 -2.77
C MET A 795 7.34 -7.29 -1.28
N ARG A 796 6.84 -6.45 -0.35
CA ARG A 796 6.92 -6.70 1.11
C ARG A 796 6.46 -8.09 1.54
N SER A 797 5.39 -8.59 0.93
CA SER A 797 4.86 -9.93 1.21
C SER A 797 5.81 -11.06 0.78
N ILE A 798 6.48 -10.91 -0.37
CA ILE A 798 7.42 -11.90 -0.89
C ILE A 798 8.66 -11.97 0.00
N VAL A 799 9.25 -10.82 0.34
CA VAL A 799 10.46 -10.78 1.16
C VAL A 799 10.20 -11.34 2.56
N SER A 800 9.04 -11.04 3.15
CA SER A 800 8.61 -11.63 4.42
C SER A 800 8.42 -13.15 4.30
N SER A 801 7.87 -13.63 3.19
CA SER A 801 7.71 -15.07 2.93
C SER A 801 9.05 -15.79 2.74
N LEU A 802 10.01 -15.15 2.06
CA LEU A 802 11.38 -15.67 1.92
C LEU A 802 12.10 -15.75 3.28
N PHE A 803 11.84 -14.81 4.19
CA PHE A 803 12.34 -14.92 5.55
C PHE A 803 11.74 -16.13 6.29
N LEU A 804 10.42 -16.34 6.21
CA LEU A 804 9.79 -17.53 6.80
C LEU A 804 10.29 -18.84 6.20
N LEU A 805 10.65 -18.85 4.90
CA LEU A 805 11.25 -20.01 4.24
C LEU A 805 12.56 -20.45 4.91
N THR A 806 13.31 -19.54 5.56
CA THR A 806 14.51 -19.91 6.32
C THR A 806 14.21 -20.86 7.48
N CYS A 807 13.00 -20.79 8.06
CA CYS A 807 12.55 -21.73 9.08
C CYS A 807 12.39 -23.14 8.50
N SER A 808 11.87 -23.24 7.27
CA SER A 808 11.77 -24.51 6.56
C SER A 808 13.14 -25.10 6.25
N ILE A 809 14.08 -24.29 5.75
CA ILE A 809 15.46 -24.72 5.49
C ILE A 809 16.15 -25.19 6.78
N GLY A 810 16.03 -24.41 7.87
CA GLY A 810 16.59 -24.79 9.17
C GLY A 810 15.98 -26.08 9.71
N SER A 811 14.67 -26.28 9.52
CA SER A 811 14.00 -27.51 9.92
C SER A 811 14.47 -28.72 9.09
N ILE A 812 14.67 -28.58 7.78
CA ILE A 812 15.23 -29.64 6.92
C ILE A 812 16.64 -30.04 7.40
N LEU A 813 17.48 -29.08 7.77
CA LEU A 813 18.77 -29.34 8.40
C LEU A 813 18.62 -30.00 9.78
N GLY A 814 17.56 -29.67 10.53
CA GLY A 814 17.20 -30.37 11.77
C GLY A 814 16.89 -31.85 11.55
N ILE A 815 16.24 -32.22 10.43
CA ILE A 815 15.99 -33.62 10.07
C ILE A 815 17.31 -34.38 9.89
N THR A 816 18.31 -33.78 9.23
CA THR A 816 19.61 -34.44 9.03
C THR A 816 20.41 -34.62 10.32
N LEU A 817 20.15 -33.79 11.34
CA LEU A 817 20.72 -33.92 12.68
C LEU A 817 19.91 -34.84 13.60
N SER A 818 18.67 -35.18 13.27
CA SER A 818 17.85 -36.07 14.11
C SER A 818 18.46 -37.44 14.45
N PRO A 819 19.35 -38.08 13.64
CA PRO A 819 20.04 -39.32 14.03
C PRO A 819 20.95 -39.21 15.26
N VAL A 820 21.42 -38.00 15.58
CA VAL A 820 22.24 -37.74 16.77
C VAL A 820 21.41 -37.31 17.99
N SER A 821 20.11 -37.09 17.82
CA SER A 821 19.14 -36.81 18.89
C SER A 821 18.74 -38.08 19.63
N LYS A 822 19.71 -38.62 20.40
CA LYS A 822 19.55 -39.77 21.29
C LYS A 822 20.63 -39.75 22.37
N ASP A 823 20.33 -40.26 23.56
CA ASP A 823 21.34 -40.42 24.61
C ASP A 823 22.44 -41.42 24.19
N PRO A 824 23.72 -41.17 24.54
CA PRO A 824 24.25 -39.97 25.23
C PRO A 824 24.59 -38.82 24.26
N LYS A 825 24.44 -39.03 22.94
CA LYS A 825 24.90 -38.14 21.87
C LYS A 825 24.20 -36.78 21.85
N VAL A 826 23.02 -36.64 22.45
CA VAL A 826 22.29 -35.37 22.53
C VAL A 826 23.06 -34.27 23.28
N LEU A 827 23.93 -34.63 24.24
CA LEU A 827 24.82 -33.65 24.90
C LEU A 827 25.81 -33.04 23.90
N VAL A 828 26.45 -33.88 23.08
CA VAL A 828 27.36 -33.43 22.02
C VAL A 828 26.61 -32.61 20.97
N GLN A 829 25.36 -32.99 20.67
CA GLN A 829 24.50 -32.21 19.79
C GLN A 829 24.26 -30.81 20.36
N TYR A 830 23.89 -30.66 21.64
CA TYR A 830 23.70 -29.34 22.23
C TYR A 830 25.01 -28.54 22.27
N ALA A 831 26.11 -29.13 22.73
CA ALA A 831 27.40 -28.44 22.78
C ALA A 831 27.86 -27.97 21.39
N SER A 832 27.72 -28.82 20.36
CA SER A 832 28.07 -28.45 18.98
C SER A 832 27.15 -27.36 18.41
N LEU A 833 25.83 -27.44 18.63
CA LEU A 833 24.89 -26.40 18.20
C LEU A 833 25.16 -25.06 18.89
N SER A 834 25.45 -25.06 20.19
CA SER A 834 25.87 -23.87 20.94
C SER A 834 27.12 -23.23 20.32
N GLY A 835 28.16 -24.05 20.05
CA GLY A 835 29.39 -23.58 19.42
C GLY A 835 29.18 -23.01 18.01
N VAL A 836 28.42 -23.72 17.17
CA VAL A 836 28.07 -23.27 15.81
C VAL A 836 27.27 -21.97 15.86
N MET A 837 26.30 -21.84 16.76
CA MET A 837 25.51 -20.62 16.92
C MET A 837 26.37 -19.44 17.40
N ALA A 838 27.31 -19.66 18.31
CA ALA A 838 28.26 -18.63 18.76
C ALA A 838 29.18 -18.16 17.63
N ILE A 839 29.75 -19.09 16.86
CA ILE A 839 30.57 -18.77 15.67
C ILE A 839 29.73 -17.99 14.65
N THR A 840 28.48 -18.43 14.46
CA THR A 840 27.53 -17.77 13.55
C THR A 840 27.21 -16.36 14.00
N ALA A 841 27.07 -16.10 15.30
CA ALA A 841 26.86 -14.75 15.82
C ALA A 841 28.05 -13.82 15.54
N VAL A 842 29.29 -14.32 15.73
CA VAL A 842 30.51 -13.57 15.42
C VAL A 842 30.64 -13.30 13.92
N PHE A 843 30.40 -14.32 13.09
CA PHE A 843 30.38 -14.19 11.64
C PHE A 843 29.34 -13.16 11.18
N PHE A 844 28.11 -13.26 11.71
CA PHE A 844 27.02 -12.37 11.38
C PHE A 844 27.37 -10.91 11.69
N LEU A 845 27.90 -10.65 12.90
CA LEU A 845 28.34 -9.31 13.28
C LEU A 845 29.45 -8.80 12.36
N PHE A 846 30.46 -9.60 12.07
CA PHE A 846 31.62 -9.15 11.28
C PHE A 846 31.24 -8.80 9.83
N PHE A 847 30.44 -9.63 9.17
CA PHE A 847 30.09 -9.46 7.75
C PHE A 847 28.92 -8.49 7.53
N PHE A 848 27.96 -8.43 8.46
CA PHE A 848 26.74 -7.66 8.27
C PHE A 848 26.71 -6.32 9.02
N ARG A 849 27.65 -6.02 9.94
CA ARG A 849 27.75 -4.70 10.59
C ARG A 849 27.85 -3.51 9.63
N LYS A 850 28.29 -3.73 8.39
CA LYS A 850 28.32 -2.69 7.36
C LYS A 850 26.92 -2.21 6.99
N TYR A 851 25.91 -3.08 7.05
CA TYR A 851 24.53 -2.73 6.74
C TYR A 851 23.91 -1.81 7.80
N ASP A 852 24.30 -1.95 9.07
CA ASP A 852 23.92 -0.99 10.14
C ASP A 852 24.40 0.44 9.84
N LYS A 853 25.54 0.62 9.15
CA LYS A 853 26.05 1.97 8.79
C LYS A 853 25.29 2.59 7.63
N ILE A 854 24.86 1.77 6.67
CA ILE A 854 24.15 2.21 5.46
C ILE A 854 22.63 2.22 5.72
N GLU A 855 22.18 1.75 6.87
CA GLU A 855 20.77 1.61 7.22
C GLU A 855 19.97 2.89 7.03
N ALA A 856 20.45 4.02 7.55
CA ALA A 856 19.81 5.32 7.39
C ALA A 856 19.73 5.72 5.91
N LYS A 857 20.81 5.49 5.14
CA LYS A 857 20.84 5.75 3.69
C LYS A 857 19.89 4.84 2.91
N MET A 858 19.75 3.57 3.30
CA MET A 858 18.82 2.63 2.67
C MET A 858 17.37 2.99 2.98
N ASN A 859 17.06 3.43 4.20
CA ASN A 859 15.72 3.92 4.54
C ASN A 859 15.42 5.25 3.85
N MET A 860 16.43 6.11 3.70
CA MET A 860 16.32 7.35 2.93
C MET A 860 16.13 7.11 1.44
N LEU A 861 16.60 5.98 0.88
CA LEU A 861 16.39 5.62 -0.52
C LEU A 861 14.93 5.26 -0.82
N ASP A 862 14.20 4.67 0.13
CA ASP A 862 12.75 4.46 0.02
C ASP A 862 12.00 5.80 0.11
N SER A 863 12.44 6.73 0.99
CA SER A 863 11.88 8.08 1.02
C SER A 863 12.28 8.92 -0.20
N SER A 864 13.45 8.64 -0.78
CA SER A 864 13.90 9.31 -1.97
C SER A 864 13.27 8.73 -3.22
N ASP A 865 12.92 7.43 -3.25
CA ASP A 865 12.01 6.86 -4.26
C ASP A 865 10.63 7.51 -4.13
N ASP A 866 10.13 7.85 -2.94
CA ASP A 866 8.94 8.72 -2.83
C ASP A 866 9.17 10.16 -3.42
N SER A 867 10.43 10.59 -3.61
CA SER A 867 10.82 11.87 -4.26
C SER A 867 11.40 11.75 -5.68
N SER A 868 11.78 10.54 -6.14
CA SER A 868 12.44 10.23 -7.42
C SER A 868 11.63 9.26 -8.28
N MET A 869 10.59 8.62 -7.73
CA MET A 869 9.45 8.13 -8.52
C MET A 869 8.69 9.30 -9.18
N THR A 870 9.00 10.54 -8.78
CA THR A 870 8.52 11.79 -9.37
C THR A 870 9.42 12.34 -10.48
N GLU A 871 10.64 11.81 -10.68
CA GLU A 871 11.56 12.24 -11.73
C GLU A 871 12.31 11.03 -12.31
N THR A 872 12.09 10.75 -13.60
CA THR A 872 12.76 9.74 -14.48
C THR A 872 12.05 8.40 -14.70
N ARG A 873 11.09 8.39 -15.65
CA ARG A 873 10.92 7.26 -16.58
C ARG A 873 11.63 7.57 -17.90
N PRO A 874 12.56 6.73 -18.39
CA PRO A 874 13.13 6.87 -19.73
C PRO A 874 12.08 6.57 -20.80
N GLN A 875 12.04 7.42 -21.84
CA GLN A 875 11.32 7.20 -23.07
C GLN A 875 11.88 5.96 -23.79
N ASP A 876 11.06 4.97 -24.08
CA ASP A 876 11.42 3.87 -24.98
C ASP A 876 11.12 4.30 -26.43
N GLN A 877 12.18 4.51 -27.20
CA GLN A 877 12.13 4.80 -28.63
C GLN A 877 11.83 3.51 -29.39
N THR A 878 10.75 3.55 -30.17
CA THR A 878 10.37 2.54 -31.14
C THR A 878 11.22 2.72 -32.40
N GLU A 879 12.12 1.79 -32.71
CA GLU A 879 12.64 1.63 -34.08
C GLU A 879 11.95 0.46 -34.77
N ARG A 880 11.23 0.80 -35.84
CA ARG A 880 10.71 -0.11 -36.87
C ARG A 880 11.85 -0.90 -37.52
N LYS A 881 11.59 -2.17 -37.85
CA LYS A 881 11.85 -2.68 -39.21
C LYS A 881 11.02 -3.93 -39.49
N THR A 882 10.29 -3.83 -40.61
CA THR A 882 9.45 -4.78 -41.37
C THR A 882 8.23 -5.37 -40.69
#